data_AF-A0A4U5JMI7-F1
#
_entry.id   AF-A0A4U5JMI7-F1
#
_cell.length_a   1.000
_cell.length_b   1.000
_cell.length_c   1.000
_cell.angle_alpha   90.00
_cell.angle_beta   90.00
_cell.angle_gamma   90.00
#
_symmetry.space_group_name_H-M   'P 1'
#
loop_
_entity.id
_entity.type
_entity.pdbx_description
1 polymer ?
#
loop_
_entity_poly.entity_id
_entity_poly.type
_entity_poly.pdbx_seq_one_letter_code
_entity_poly.pdbx_strand_id
1 'polypeptide(L)'
;MPASNFASVRWPLFPEFASLMEPDFQASSFSVQALPMKTSCSTFSRQPRPLLLSIALLGILAAPSVHAGQACDLVDGDLMTEDAGSSTAIGMDAVACGSSNTAEGDFSSAMGLGNWSQGVESSALGLFNWAEGEDSSAIGNSNEAHGLQSAAFGFDNFADNKSASAVGSGNSALGQDSVAVGTSNTASGAESQAIGNKNTASGGQSSAIGVGNKANQNFSTAVGLFNEVNGLGGTALGRNNKVESVNGVAIGATNVAAGFLSNAVGRDNETLGSRSNAFGTDNKANGANSSAFGFRATTIGSGSQAFGSWLDLNGNGIADLDLDTNGDNIADASSELTVASGDHAVAIGAASQAMAIRSLAIGTDNVAGGFAGNAIGSGNTATNELSSAVGFNNTTQGPGSNAFGTNNLASGLGNTAVGFGNTASGDRSAAMGFRSTASGEGSLALGSWMDLNGDGSADSNEVATASGENAVAIGAATQATGDRALAVGFENLASASDSRAIGRSNQANGNASNAIGGGNTATGIASNAIGNNTLANGTASNAIGVSSVANGTLSSAFGTLTFAEGESSVAVGSWFDADGNGLPDQNSELTTAFGDHSTAIGPGAWGLGARSVGLGAGAFATGDDSVAIGSRSQALEANTMSVGSVGNERRIVNVAAGTADTDAVNVAQLNSGLQSTLASANAYTDMVVANNGVNQVDLDAIKDYADVGDAQTLGAAKEYADAGDSQTLAEANAHADAGDASTLSSAKAYTDTRIQQLAGFDAGNFERRLDGLDRRIGQLDTRINRGNAMGAALAGMSANAVAGAGARGRLAIGVGAQGGSSSIAIGYGKHIGDRASFSLGGAFSGSEKAVNAGFGFDL
;
A
#
# COMPACT_ATOMS: atom_id res chain seq x y z
N MET A 1 30.23 19.11 -8.28
CA MET A 1 31.43 19.41 -7.45
C MET A 1 31.15 20.67 -6.62
N PRO A 2 31.65 20.84 -5.38
CA PRO A 2 31.13 20.18 -4.17
C PRO A 2 31.01 21.10 -2.90
N ALA A 3 30.50 20.51 -1.80
CA ALA A 3 30.87 20.73 -0.37
C ALA A 3 29.85 21.33 0.64
N SER A 4 29.51 20.46 1.61
CA SER A 4 29.52 20.64 3.09
C SER A 4 28.37 21.28 3.90
N ASN A 5 27.92 20.47 4.88
CA ASN A 5 27.53 20.72 6.28
C ASN A 5 26.23 21.45 6.65
N PHE A 6 25.37 20.77 7.43
CA PHE A 6 24.80 21.29 8.69
C PHE A 6 24.42 20.15 9.65
N ALA A 7 24.60 20.40 10.94
CA ALA A 7 24.55 19.46 12.06
C ALA A 7 23.32 19.67 12.97
N SER A 8 22.96 18.57 13.67
CA SER A 8 22.48 18.47 15.07
C SER A 8 21.22 19.19 15.56
N VAL A 9 20.24 18.42 16.08
CA VAL A 9 19.57 18.65 17.38
C VAL A 9 19.16 17.29 18.00
N ARG A 10 19.37 17.12 19.32
CA ARG A 10 19.16 15.88 20.07
C ARG A 10 18.72 16.20 21.54
N TRP A 11 17.66 15.52 22.01
CA TRP A 11 17.20 15.22 23.41
C TRP A 11 16.58 16.36 24.27
N PRO A 12 15.83 16.10 25.39
CA PRO A 12 15.63 14.84 26.16
C PRO A 12 14.19 14.57 26.70
N LEU A 13 13.97 13.45 27.40
CA LEU A 13 13.30 13.36 28.72
C LEU A 13 13.56 11.99 29.39
N PHE A 14 14.12 12.04 30.60
CA PHE A 14 14.28 10.98 31.62
C PHE A 14 13.35 11.31 32.82
N PRO A 15 13.08 10.38 33.76
CA PRO A 15 13.85 10.42 35.02
C PRO A 15 14.19 9.06 35.67
N GLU A 16 15.24 9.12 36.49
CA GLU A 16 15.82 8.08 37.38
C GLU A 16 15.03 7.85 38.68
N PHE A 17 15.24 6.69 39.33
CA PHE A 17 15.62 6.59 40.76
C PHE A 17 16.22 5.19 41.08
N ALA A 18 17.08 5.13 42.09
CA ALA A 18 18.15 4.15 42.30
C ALA A 18 17.91 3.00 43.32
N SER A 19 18.67 1.90 43.13
CA SER A 19 19.34 0.95 44.06
C SER A 19 18.72 0.43 45.37
N LEU A 20 18.73 -0.90 45.59
CA LEU A 20 19.23 -1.62 46.80
C LEU A 20 19.16 -3.18 46.68
N MET A 21 20.32 -3.84 46.84
CA MET A 21 20.70 -5.18 47.38
C MET A 21 19.92 -6.51 47.08
N GLU A 22 20.73 -7.53 46.72
CA GLU A 22 20.61 -9.02 46.62
C GLU A 22 19.99 -9.79 47.83
N PRO A 23 19.84 -11.17 47.87
CA PRO A 23 20.32 -12.26 46.97
C PRO A 23 19.35 -13.47 46.68
N ASP A 24 19.88 -14.46 45.92
CA ASP A 24 19.58 -15.92 45.87
C ASP A 24 18.48 -16.48 44.94
N PHE A 25 18.84 -17.15 43.84
CA PHE A 25 18.96 -18.64 43.75
C PHE A 25 19.36 -19.14 42.33
N GLN A 26 20.50 -19.83 42.30
CA GLN A 26 21.08 -20.82 41.37
C GLN A 26 20.33 -21.22 40.07
N ALA A 27 21.00 -21.02 38.93
CA ALA A 27 20.79 -21.77 37.68
C ALA A 27 22.06 -22.55 37.34
N SER A 28 21.94 -23.87 37.14
CA SER A 28 23.04 -24.72 36.67
C SER A 28 22.72 -25.27 35.27
N SER A 29 23.28 -24.63 34.26
CA SER A 29 23.44 -25.15 32.90
C SER A 29 24.73 -25.98 32.82
N PHE A 30 24.64 -27.25 32.44
CA PHE A 30 25.80 -28.11 32.21
C PHE A 30 26.16 -28.11 30.71
N SER A 31 27.30 -27.49 30.39
CA SER A 31 27.97 -27.52 29.09
C SER A 31 28.99 -28.66 29.04
N VAL A 32 28.94 -29.45 27.98
CA VAL A 32 29.87 -30.53 27.65
C VAL A 32 31.18 -29.94 27.09
N GLN A 33 32.29 -30.21 27.76
CA GLN A 33 33.64 -30.04 27.22
C GLN A 33 34.43 -31.33 27.46
N ALA A 34 34.86 -31.96 26.36
CA ALA A 34 35.77 -33.09 26.36
C ALA A 34 37.20 -32.64 26.71
N LEU A 35 37.94 -33.47 27.46
CA LEU A 35 39.42 -33.51 27.56
C LEU A 35 39.83 -34.76 28.41
N PRO A 36 41.11 -35.18 28.45
CA PRO A 36 41.56 -36.43 27.82
C PRO A 36 41.91 -37.57 28.81
N MET A 37 41.96 -38.79 28.27
CA MET A 37 42.58 -39.96 28.89
C MET A 37 44.09 -39.74 29.12
N LYS A 38 44.51 -39.77 30.39
CA LYS A 38 45.87 -40.15 30.77
C LYS A 38 45.85 -41.12 31.94
N THR A 39 46.31 -42.32 31.62
CA THR A 39 46.90 -43.36 32.46
C THR A 39 47.50 -42.86 33.79
N SER A 40 47.12 -43.51 34.89
CA SER A 40 48.01 -43.74 36.04
C SER A 40 47.58 -45.01 36.78
N CYS A 41 48.52 -45.95 36.75
CA CYS A 41 48.56 -47.21 37.46
C CYS A 41 48.95 -46.97 38.93
N SER A 42 48.26 -47.59 39.88
CA SER A 42 48.87 -48.16 41.09
C SER A 42 47.92 -49.14 41.78
N THR A 43 48.23 -50.42 41.59
CA THR A 43 48.17 -51.54 42.54
C THR A 43 47.33 -51.41 43.83
N PHE A 44 46.30 -52.25 43.96
CA PHE A 44 45.97 -52.88 45.23
C PHE A 44 45.74 -54.38 45.03
N SER A 45 46.74 -55.16 45.46
CA SER A 45 46.60 -56.59 45.69
C SER A 45 45.84 -56.82 46.99
N ARG A 46 44.81 -57.66 46.95
CA ARG A 46 44.55 -58.76 47.89
C ARG A 46 43.12 -59.26 47.67
N GLN A 47 43.03 -60.58 47.46
CA GLN A 47 41.81 -61.38 47.62
C GLN A 47 41.09 -61.01 48.92
N PRO A 48 39.75 -60.99 48.87
CA PRO A 48 39.02 -61.90 49.74
C PRO A 48 37.94 -62.67 48.97
N ARG A 49 37.92 -63.98 49.23
CA ARG A 49 36.82 -64.91 48.95
C ARG A 49 35.47 -64.32 49.37
N PRO A 50 34.42 -64.36 48.55
CA PRO A 50 33.07 -64.14 49.05
C PRO A 50 32.57 -65.44 49.69
N LEU A 51 32.76 -65.53 51.01
CA LEU A 51 31.81 -66.19 51.90
C LEU A 51 30.58 -65.28 51.96
N LEU A 52 29.50 -65.63 51.26
CA LEU A 52 28.10 -65.17 51.37
C LEU A 52 27.34 -65.90 50.25
N LEU A 53 26.31 -66.72 50.49
CA LEU A 53 25.09 -66.31 51.17
C LEU A 53 24.29 -67.55 51.66
N SER A 54 24.30 -67.75 52.97
CA SER A 54 23.19 -68.29 53.73
C SER A 54 21.93 -67.44 53.49
N ILE A 55 20.78 -68.10 53.26
CA ILE A 55 19.43 -67.57 52.95
C ILE A 55 19.11 -67.48 51.45
N ALA A 56 18.80 -68.62 50.83
CA ALA A 56 17.66 -68.82 49.91
C ALA A 56 17.65 -70.26 49.32
N LEU A 57 17.44 -71.28 50.17
CA LEU A 57 16.89 -72.57 49.72
C LEU A 57 16.23 -73.33 50.87
N LEU A 58 15.26 -72.68 51.55
CA LEU A 58 14.23 -73.39 52.30
C LEU A 58 13.08 -73.69 51.32
N GLY A 59 13.24 -74.74 50.53
CA GLY A 59 12.28 -75.05 49.47
C GLY A 59 12.63 -76.28 48.65
N ILE A 60 13.01 -77.37 49.32
CA ILE A 60 12.74 -78.80 49.02
C ILE A 60 13.46 -79.57 50.13
N LEU A 61 12.80 -79.65 51.28
CA LEU A 61 12.99 -80.74 52.24
C LEU A 61 12.04 -81.85 51.82
N ALA A 62 12.33 -82.46 50.67
CA ALA A 62 11.92 -83.82 50.39
C ALA A 62 13.12 -84.71 50.73
N ALA A 63 13.53 -84.67 52.00
CA ALA A 63 14.27 -85.79 52.55
C ALA A 63 13.26 -86.94 52.61
N PRO A 64 13.48 -88.08 51.91
CA PRO A 64 13.00 -89.31 52.48
C PRO A 64 13.70 -89.41 53.84
N SER A 65 12.90 -89.63 54.88
CA SER A 65 13.32 -89.97 56.24
C SER A 65 14.73 -90.58 56.26
N VAL A 66 15.71 -89.79 56.70
CA VAL A 66 17.01 -90.32 57.14
C VAL A 66 16.63 -91.30 58.25
N HIS A 67 16.75 -92.58 57.93
CA HIS A 67 16.60 -93.65 58.90
C HIS A 67 17.76 -93.49 59.88
N ALA A 68 17.52 -92.75 60.96
CA ALA A 68 18.34 -92.81 62.16
C ALA A 68 18.18 -94.22 62.74
N GLY A 69 19.01 -95.15 62.28
CA GLY A 69 18.99 -96.55 62.71
C GLY A 69 19.58 -97.59 61.75
N GLN A 70 20.14 -97.22 60.59
CA GLN A 70 20.83 -98.18 59.72
C GLN A 70 22.35 -98.13 59.89
N ALA A 71 23.00 -99.29 59.74
CA ALA A 71 24.44 -99.50 59.91
C ALA A 71 25.26 -98.63 58.94
N CYS A 72 26.34 -98.07 59.46
CA CYS A 72 27.31 -97.28 58.72
C CYS A 72 28.58 -98.10 58.59
N ASP A 73 29.14 -98.16 57.39
CA ASP A 73 30.51 -98.61 57.20
C ASP A 73 31.43 -97.41 57.45
N LEU A 74 32.30 -97.55 58.45
CA LEU A 74 33.30 -96.57 58.84
C LEU A 74 34.66 -97.24 58.70
N VAL A 75 35.64 -96.55 58.12
CA VAL A 75 37.02 -97.04 58.12
C VAL A 75 37.62 -96.88 59.53
N ASP A 76 37.30 -97.80 60.44
CA ASP A 76 37.80 -97.82 61.83
C ASP A 76 38.95 -98.82 62.07
N GLY A 77 39.37 -99.54 61.02
CA GLY A 77 40.48 -100.48 61.06
C GLY A 77 40.14 -101.91 61.48
N ASP A 78 38.87 -102.30 61.60
CA ASP A 78 38.46 -103.70 61.76
C ASP A 78 38.03 -104.34 60.42
N LEU A 79 38.53 -105.56 60.14
CA LEU A 79 38.33 -106.26 58.87
C LEU A 79 37.21 -107.31 58.92
N MET A 80 36.37 -107.32 59.96
CA MET A 80 35.28 -108.29 60.08
C MET A 80 33.99 -107.71 60.69
N THR A 81 32.94 -107.67 59.85
CA THR A 81 31.50 -107.67 60.17
C THR A 81 30.87 -106.42 60.80
N GLU A 82 30.74 -105.36 59.99
CA GLU A 82 29.57 -104.46 60.02
C GLU A 82 28.80 -104.70 58.70
N ASP A 83 27.65 -105.38 58.78
CA ASP A 83 26.81 -105.71 57.61
C ASP A 83 25.99 -104.45 57.23
N ALA A 84 26.68 -103.43 56.74
CA ALA A 84 26.12 -102.11 56.40
C ALA A 84 25.37 -102.12 55.05
N GLY A 85 24.37 -102.99 54.92
CA GLY A 85 23.35 -102.88 53.85
C GLY A 85 23.88 -102.76 52.42
N SER A 86 24.99 -103.44 52.08
CA SER A 86 25.74 -103.35 50.79
C SER A 86 26.43 -102.02 50.49
N SER A 87 26.64 -101.17 51.48
CA SER A 87 27.47 -99.97 51.37
C SER A 87 28.96 -100.30 51.57
N THR A 88 29.86 -99.44 51.08
CA THR A 88 31.31 -99.67 51.07
C THR A 88 32.08 -98.38 51.30
N ALA A 89 32.89 -98.32 52.35
CA ALA A 89 33.83 -97.24 52.62
C ALA A 89 35.28 -97.72 52.45
N ILE A 90 36.03 -97.12 51.53
CA ILE A 90 37.41 -97.53 51.18
C ILE A 90 38.44 -96.44 51.51
N GLY A 91 38.08 -95.16 51.35
CA GLY A 91 38.97 -94.03 51.62
C GLY A 91 39.27 -93.87 53.12
N MET A 92 40.42 -93.29 53.46
CA MET A 92 40.79 -93.00 54.85
C MET A 92 39.77 -92.05 55.49
N ASP A 93 39.22 -92.40 56.67
CA ASP A 93 38.15 -91.65 57.35
C ASP A 93 36.87 -91.42 56.50
N ALA A 94 36.62 -92.28 55.51
CA ALA A 94 35.39 -92.23 54.72
C ALA A 94 34.18 -92.79 55.50
N VAL A 95 32.99 -92.27 55.20
CA VAL A 95 31.72 -92.63 55.83
C VAL A 95 30.73 -93.09 54.77
N ALA A 96 30.29 -94.35 54.81
CA ALA A 96 29.24 -94.87 53.94
C ALA A 96 28.05 -95.40 54.77
N CYS A 97 26.95 -94.65 54.82
CA CYS A 97 25.79 -94.95 55.68
C CYS A 97 24.51 -95.21 54.88
N GLY A 98 23.82 -96.34 55.12
CA GLY A 98 22.56 -96.69 54.46
C GLY A 98 22.70 -97.90 53.53
N SER A 99 22.10 -97.85 52.33
CA SER A 99 22.12 -98.98 51.39
C SER A 99 22.77 -98.67 50.05
N SER A 100 23.66 -99.56 49.60
CA SER A 100 24.35 -99.49 48.30
C SER A 100 25.07 -98.16 48.05
N ASN A 101 25.65 -97.56 49.09
CA ASN A 101 26.46 -96.35 48.94
C ASN A 101 27.95 -96.71 48.86
N THR A 102 28.72 -95.97 48.08
CA THR A 102 30.16 -96.18 47.92
C THR A 102 30.92 -94.89 48.24
N ALA A 103 31.81 -94.93 49.23
CA ALA A 103 32.68 -93.82 49.63
C ALA A 103 34.16 -94.24 49.43
N GLU A 104 34.76 -93.80 48.32
CA GLU A 104 36.12 -94.21 47.91
C GLU A 104 37.20 -93.18 48.20
N GLY A 105 36.87 -91.88 48.23
CA GLY A 105 37.83 -90.82 48.50
C GLY A 105 38.16 -90.68 49.98
N ASP A 106 39.37 -90.23 50.30
CA ASP A 106 39.74 -89.90 51.68
C ASP A 106 38.81 -88.79 52.24
N PHE A 107 38.32 -88.95 53.47
CA PHE A 107 37.33 -88.08 54.12
C PHE A 107 35.99 -87.93 53.38
N SER A 108 35.68 -88.83 52.43
CA SER A 108 34.43 -88.75 51.67
C SER A 108 33.23 -89.24 52.48
N SER A 109 32.04 -88.72 52.17
CA SER A 109 30.80 -89.05 52.87
C SER A 109 29.69 -89.43 51.89
N ALA A 110 29.30 -90.71 51.86
CA ALA A 110 28.18 -91.21 51.08
C ALA A 110 27.04 -91.67 52.02
N MET A 111 25.89 -90.98 52.04
CA MET A 111 24.79 -91.32 52.97
C MET A 111 23.42 -91.39 52.30
N GLY A 112 22.69 -92.48 52.48
CA GLY A 112 21.31 -92.68 51.98
C GLY A 112 21.15 -93.96 51.15
N LEU A 113 20.70 -93.85 49.90
CA LEU A 113 20.54 -94.98 48.97
C LEU A 113 21.27 -94.73 47.64
N GLY A 114 22.19 -95.62 47.25
CA GLY A 114 22.76 -95.64 45.91
C GLY A 114 23.72 -94.48 45.58
N ASN A 115 24.29 -93.81 46.58
CA ASN A 115 25.18 -92.66 46.36
C ASN A 115 26.64 -93.10 46.16
N TRP A 116 27.39 -92.36 45.34
CA TRP A 116 28.79 -92.61 45.05
C TRP A 116 29.65 -91.37 45.32
N SER A 117 30.54 -91.43 46.30
CA SER A 117 31.47 -90.36 46.66
C SER A 117 32.91 -90.84 46.39
N GLN A 118 33.56 -90.36 45.34
CA GLN A 118 34.92 -90.78 44.93
C GLN A 118 36.00 -89.74 45.24
N GLY A 119 35.67 -88.45 45.22
CA GLY A 119 36.65 -87.39 45.45
C GLY A 119 37.11 -87.30 46.90
N VAL A 120 38.32 -86.79 47.13
CA VAL A 120 38.79 -86.45 48.48
C VAL A 120 37.89 -85.35 49.07
N GLU A 121 37.47 -85.49 50.33
CA GLU A 121 36.52 -84.60 51.02
C GLU A 121 35.15 -84.44 50.29
N SER A 122 34.82 -85.36 49.38
CA SER A 122 33.55 -85.31 48.64
C SER A 122 32.35 -85.74 49.50
N SER A 123 31.16 -85.23 49.18
CA SER A 123 29.92 -85.55 49.91
C SER A 123 28.79 -85.91 48.94
N ALA A 124 28.33 -87.16 48.95
CA ALA A 124 27.18 -87.65 48.19
C ALA A 124 26.03 -88.08 49.13
N LEU A 125 25.01 -87.23 49.32
CA LEU A 125 23.97 -87.42 50.36
C LEU A 125 22.55 -87.46 49.77
N GLY A 126 21.81 -88.55 49.99
CA GLY A 126 20.41 -88.72 49.60
C GLY A 126 20.14 -89.96 48.75
N LEU A 127 19.66 -89.80 47.52
CA LEU A 127 19.30 -90.88 46.59
C LEU A 127 20.07 -90.76 45.27
N PHE A 128 20.85 -91.78 44.90
CA PHE A 128 21.53 -91.88 43.59
C PHE A 128 22.38 -90.66 43.20
N ASN A 129 23.04 -90.01 44.16
CA ASN A 129 23.93 -88.90 43.86
C ASN A 129 25.35 -89.38 43.59
N TRP A 130 26.10 -88.66 42.76
CA TRP A 130 27.48 -88.94 42.40
C TRP A 130 28.35 -87.71 42.65
N ALA A 131 29.30 -87.80 43.58
CA ALA A 131 30.29 -86.76 43.86
C ALA A 131 31.69 -87.31 43.51
N GLU A 132 32.26 -86.90 42.38
CA GLU A 132 33.55 -87.42 41.89
C GLU A 132 34.72 -86.46 42.15
N GLY A 133 34.49 -85.15 42.08
CA GLY A 133 35.55 -84.15 42.26
C GLY A 133 36.03 -84.05 43.72
N GLU A 134 37.29 -83.67 43.93
CA GLU A 134 37.78 -83.25 45.26
C GLU A 134 36.94 -82.06 45.77
N ASP A 135 36.61 -82.03 47.06
CA ASP A 135 35.69 -81.07 47.70
C ASP A 135 34.29 -80.99 47.04
N SER A 136 33.88 -81.97 46.23
CA SER A 136 32.58 -81.91 45.54
C SER A 136 31.43 -82.29 46.47
N SER A 137 30.25 -81.72 46.25
CA SER A 137 29.06 -81.99 47.06
C SER A 137 27.84 -82.24 46.19
N ALA A 138 27.35 -83.48 46.15
CA ALA A 138 26.11 -83.88 45.49
C ALA A 138 25.05 -84.27 46.53
N ILE A 139 24.04 -83.41 46.76
CA ILE A 139 23.05 -83.60 47.84
C ILE A 139 21.62 -83.52 47.30
N GLY A 140 20.82 -84.57 47.55
CA GLY A 140 19.40 -84.65 47.16
C GLY A 140 19.09 -85.95 46.43
N ASN A 141 18.57 -85.86 45.21
CA ASN A 141 18.21 -87.01 44.37
C ASN A 141 18.82 -86.88 42.96
N SER A 142 19.56 -87.89 42.50
CA SER A 142 20.13 -87.97 41.15
C SER A 142 20.99 -86.76 40.76
N ASN A 143 21.77 -86.20 41.70
CA ASN A 143 22.68 -85.11 41.39
C ASN A 143 24.09 -85.64 41.11
N GLU A 144 24.80 -84.98 40.22
CA GLU A 144 26.14 -85.34 39.74
C GLU A 144 27.07 -84.13 39.88
N ALA A 145 28.14 -84.26 40.66
CA ALA A 145 29.14 -83.24 40.94
C ALA A 145 30.54 -83.78 40.61
N HIS A 146 30.99 -83.57 39.37
CA HIS A 146 32.24 -84.15 38.85
C HIS A 146 33.45 -83.21 39.00
N GLY A 147 33.24 -81.89 38.98
CA GLY A 147 34.33 -80.92 39.04
C GLY A 147 34.93 -80.76 40.44
N LEU A 148 36.19 -80.35 40.52
CA LEU A 148 36.84 -79.90 41.76
C LEU A 148 36.01 -78.76 42.41
N GLN A 149 35.65 -78.87 43.68
CA GLN A 149 34.82 -77.90 44.42
C GLN A 149 33.43 -77.66 43.79
N SER A 150 32.92 -78.63 43.02
CA SER A 150 31.59 -78.52 42.41
C SER A 150 30.48 -78.84 43.41
N ALA A 151 29.32 -78.22 43.23
CA ALA A 151 28.16 -78.41 44.09
C ALA A 151 26.91 -78.68 43.26
N ALA A 152 26.27 -79.83 43.47
CA ALA A 152 25.01 -80.21 42.83
C ALA A 152 23.94 -80.52 43.90
N PHE A 153 22.94 -79.64 44.05
CA PHE A 153 21.95 -79.73 45.13
C PHE A 153 20.51 -79.76 44.62
N GLY A 154 19.72 -80.76 45.02
CA GLY A 154 18.28 -80.85 44.71
C GLY A 154 17.90 -82.11 43.94
N PHE A 155 17.29 -81.99 42.76
CA PHE A 155 16.88 -83.11 41.90
C PHE A 155 17.53 -83.01 40.51
N ASP A 156 18.24 -84.04 40.06
CA ASP A 156 18.71 -84.14 38.66
C ASP A 156 19.60 -82.96 38.22
N ASN A 157 20.53 -82.52 39.08
CA ASN A 157 21.45 -81.43 38.75
C ASN A 157 22.85 -81.97 38.40
N PHE A 158 23.50 -81.33 37.44
CA PHE A 158 24.80 -81.74 36.90
C PHE A 158 25.80 -80.58 36.99
N ALA A 159 26.86 -80.73 37.80
CA ALA A 159 27.94 -79.77 38.00
C ALA A 159 29.29 -80.39 37.61
N ASP A 160 29.76 -80.08 36.40
CA ASP A 160 30.82 -80.87 35.75
C ASP A 160 32.22 -80.26 35.87
N ASN A 161 32.30 -78.95 36.13
CA ASN A 161 33.56 -78.20 36.04
C ASN A 161 34.00 -77.66 37.41
N LYS A 162 35.24 -77.14 37.46
CA LYS A 162 35.80 -76.60 38.69
C LYS A 162 34.94 -75.45 39.23
N SER A 163 34.61 -75.50 40.51
CA SER A 163 33.72 -74.57 41.24
C SER A 163 32.32 -74.41 40.64
N ALA A 164 31.86 -75.31 39.78
CA ALA A 164 30.53 -75.23 39.18
C ALA A 164 29.44 -75.51 40.22
N SER A 165 28.37 -74.71 40.24
CA SER A 165 27.27 -74.85 41.21
C SER A 165 25.93 -75.01 40.49
N ALA A 166 25.31 -76.17 40.60
CA ALA A 166 23.99 -76.49 40.08
C ALA A 166 22.99 -76.73 41.23
N VAL A 167 21.96 -75.90 41.38
CA VAL A 167 21.04 -75.94 42.53
C VAL A 167 19.59 -75.87 42.10
N GLY A 168 18.76 -76.85 42.48
CA GLY A 168 17.32 -76.88 42.20
C GLY A 168 16.90 -78.15 41.48
N SER A 169 16.30 -78.06 40.29
CA SER A 169 15.82 -79.22 39.52
C SER A 169 16.28 -79.18 38.05
N GLY A 170 16.99 -80.22 37.58
CA GLY A 170 17.32 -80.37 36.16
C GLY A 170 18.35 -79.37 35.63
N ASN A 171 19.21 -78.80 36.48
CA ASN A 171 20.16 -77.76 36.06
C ASN A 171 21.52 -78.34 35.64
N SER A 172 22.21 -77.69 34.70
CA SER A 172 23.55 -78.07 34.24
C SER A 172 24.53 -76.90 34.35
N ALA A 173 25.51 -77.00 35.24
CA ALA A 173 26.63 -76.07 35.39
C ALA A 173 27.90 -76.71 34.80
N LEU A 174 28.21 -76.37 33.54
CA LEU A 174 29.25 -77.02 32.72
C LEU A 174 30.52 -76.17 32.58
N GLY A 175 30.42 -74.86 32.82
CA GLY A 175 31.56 -73.95 32.75
C GLY A 175 32.33 -73.87 34.07
N GLN A 176 33.62 -73.55 34.01
CA GLN A 176 34.41 -73.23 35.21
C GLN A 176 33.77 -72.07 35.97
N ASP A 177 33.62 -72.16 37.29
CA ASP A 177 33.00 -71.13 38.14
C ASP A 177 31.57 -70.74 37.69
N SER A 178 30.86 -71.63 37.01
CA SER A 178 29.50 -71.40 36.52
C SER A 178 28.43 -71.68 37.57
N VAL A 179 27.31 -70.97 37.48
CA VAL A 179 26.20 -71.05 38.44
C VAL A 179 24.89 -71.30 37.71
N ALA A 180 24.24 -72.43 37.94
CA ALA A 180 22.93 -72.77 37.40
C ALA A 180 21.93 -73.01 38.55
N VAL A 181 20.94 -72.13 38.74
CA VAL A 181 20.03 -72.17 39.90
C VAL A 181 18.57 -72.08 39.48
N GLY A 182 17.72 -73.00 39.96
CA GLY A 182 16.28 -73.02 39.71
C GLY A 182 15.81 -74.27 38.99
N THR A 183 15.17 -74.15 37.83
CA THR A 183 14.66 -75.29 37.05
C THR A 183 15.16 -75.29 35.61
N SER A 184 15.77 -76.39 35.16
CA SER A 184 16.17 -76.61 33.76
C SER A 184 17.11 -75.53 33.19
N ASN A 185 18.00 -74.96 34.00
CA ASN A 185 18.96 -73.97 33.52
C ASN A 185 20.27 -74.61 33.04
N THR A 186 20.94 -73.97 32.09
CA THR A 186 22.23 -74.41 31.57
C THR A 186 23.23 -73.25 31.61
N ALA A 187 24.28 -73.36 32.43
CA ALA A 187 25.38 -72.43 32.50
C ALA A 187 26.64 -73.11 31.96
N SER A 188 26.96 -72.90 30.68
CA SER A 188 28.08 -73.59 30.00
C SER A 188 29.29 -72.72 29.73
N GLY A 189 29.16 -71.39 29.84
CA GLY A 189 30.30 -70.49 29.75
C GLY A 189 31.10 -70.45 31.07
N ALA A 190 32.41 -70.18 30.98
CA ALA A 190 33.21 -69.90 32.18
C ALA A 190 32.68 -68.66 32.91
N GLU A 191 32.56 -68.69 34.24
CA GLU A 191 31.98 -67.63 35.08
C GLU A 191 30.54 -67.24 34.67
N SER A 192 29.81 -68.12 33.99
CA SER A 192 28.44 -67.83 33.53
C SER A 192 27.39 -68.10 34.60
N GLN A 193 26.28 -67.35 34.54
CA GLN A 193 25.18 -67.44 35.50
C GLN A 193 23.86 -67.69 34.78
N ALA A 194 23.19 -68.80 35.09
CA ALA A 194 21.86 -69.15 34.57
C ALA A 194 20.88 -69.36 35.75
N ILE A 195 20.03 -68.37 36.03
CA ILE A 195 19.20 -68.35 37.26
C ILE A 195 17.72 -68.20 36.92
N GLY A 196 16.87 -69.12 37.38
CA GLY A 196 15.41 -69.09 37.21
C GLY A 196 14.86 -70.35 36.53
N ASN A 197 14.15 -70.22 35.41
CA ASN A 197 13.57 -71.35 34.67
C ASN A 197 14.03 -71.35 33.19
N LYS A 198 14.61 -72.46 32.70
CA LYS A 198 14.98 -72.64 31.29
C LYS A 198 15.91 -71.55 30.72
N ASN A 199 16.83 -71.02 31.52
CA ASN A 199 17.82 -70.07 31.03
C ASN A 199 19.06 -70.79 30.50
N THR A 200 19.69 -70.22 29.48
CA THR A 200 20.93 -70.72 28.89
C THR A 200 21.97 -69.60 28.87
N ALA A 201 23.05 -69.75 29.62
CA ALA A 201 24.20 -68.84 29.63
C ALA A 201 25.43 -69.58 29.07
N SER A 202 25.73 -69.39 27.79
CA SER A 202 26.78 -70.14 27.10
C SER A 202 28.04 -69.32 26.80
N GLY A 203 27.96 -68.00 26.84
CA GLY A 203 29.14 -67.13 26.76
C GLY A 203 29.93 -67.06 28.07
N GLY A 204 31.24 -66.81 27.98
CA GLY A 204 32.06 -66.52 29.15
C GLY A 204 31.62 -65.24 29.85
N GLN A 205 31.53 -65.24 31.18
CA GLN A 205 31.02 -64.13 32.01
C GLN A 205 29.63 -63.65 31.56
N SER A 206 28.81 -64.55 31.00
CA SER A 206 27.44 -64.23 30.58
C SER A 206 26.44 -64.44 31.71
N SER A 207 25.33 -63.71 31.67
CA SER A 207 24.27 -63.79 32.68
C SER A 207 22.91 -63.95 32.01
N ALA A 208 22.21 -65.04 32.29
CA ALA A 208 20.84 -65.32 31.85
C ALA A 208 19.92 -65.52 33.08
N ILE A 209 19.07 -64.54 33.38
CA ILE A 209 18.29 -64.52 34.64
C ILE A 209 16.80 -64.32 34.36
N GLY A 210 15.94 -65.20 34.86
CA GLY A 210 14.48 -65.14 34.72
C GLY A 210 13.89 -66.40 34.08
N VAL A 211 13.16 -66.27 32.98
CA VAL A 211 12.53 -67.40 32.28
C VAL A 211 12.90 -67.43 30.81
N GLY A 212 13.49 -68.53 30.33
CA GLY A 212 13.70 -68.76 28.90
C GLY A 212 14.75 -67.87 28.23
N ASN A 213 15.64 -67.23 28.99
CA ASN A 213 16.63 -66.30 28.44
C ASN A 213 17.85 -67.05 27.86
N LYS A 214 18.47 -66.48 26.83
CA LYS A 214 19.68 -66.99 26.17
C LYS A 214 20.76 -65.91 26.10
N ALA A 215 21.87 -66.13 26.78
CA ALA A 215 23.05 -65.28 26.77
C ALA A 215 24.21 -66.04 26.08
N ASN A 216 24.27 -65.93 24.75
CA ASN A 216 25.05 -66.84 23.91
C ASN A 216 26.51 -66.42 23.65
N GLN A 217 26.88 -65.18 23.97
CA GLN A 217 28.20 -64.62 23.70
C GLN A 217 28.90 -64.14 24.98
N ASN A 218 30.22 -63.95 24.92
CA ASN A 218 30.96 -63.47 26.08
C ASN A 218 30.45 -62.10 26.54
N PHE A 219 30.41 -61.88 27.86
CA PHE A 219 29.93 -60.65 28.49
C PHE A 219 28.45 -60.31 28.18
N SER A 220 27.67 -61.24 27.66
CA SER A 220 26.25 -61.00 27.34
C SER A 220 25.37 -61.05 28.58
N THR A 221 24.37 -60.18 28.65
CA THR A 221 23.41 -60.10 29.76
C THR A 221 21.99 -60.20 29.22
N ALA A 222 21.24 -61.23 29.62
CA ALA A 222 19.85 -61.45 29.25
C ALA A 222 18.99 -61.63 30.51
N VAL A 223 18.12 -60.65 30.81
CA VAL A 223 17.34 -60.63 32.07
C VAL A 223 15.85 -60.42 31.79
N GLY A 224 15.00 -61.32 32.29
CA GLY A 224 13.54 -61.24 32.19
C GLY A 224 12.91 -62.47 31.55
N LEU A 225 12.14 -62.32 30.47
CA LEU A 225 11.38 -63.39 29.83
C LEU A 225 11.74 -63.52 28.34
N PHE A 226 12.27 -64.66 27.92
CA PHE A 226 12.57 -64.99 26.51
C PHE A 226 13.51 -64.01 25.80
N ASN A 227 14.45 -63.39 26.50
CA ASN A 227 15.45 -62.53 25.84
C ASN A 227 16.55 -63.37 25.21
N GLU A 228 17.09 -62.92 24.08
CA GLU A 228 18.15 -63.60 23.34
C GLU A 228 19.27 -62.63 22.97
N VAL A 229 20.48 -62.89 23.46
CA VAL A 229 21.68 -62.11 23.18
C VAL A 229 22.69 -62.98 22.44
N ASN A 230 22.86 -62.67 21.16
CA ASN A 230 23.79 -63.31 20.23
C ASN A 230 24.99 -62.42 19.89
N GLY A 231 25.04 -61.20 20.44
CA GLY A 231 26.14 -60.26 20.25
C GLY A 231 27.09 -60.19 21.45
N LEU A 232 28.39 -60.06 21.18
CA LEU A 232 29.43 -59.88 22.21
C LEU A 232 29.16 -58.62 23.04
N GLY A 233 29.13 -58.73 24.37
CA GLY A 233 28.84 -57.59 25.27
C GLY A 233 27.42 -57.03 25.17
N GLY A 234 26.50 -57.75 24.50
CA GLY A 234 25.12 -57.32 24.33
C GLY A 234 24.31 -57.36 25.63
N THR A 235 23.33 -56.48 25.76
CA THR A 235 22.43 -56.42 26.93
C THR A 235 20.98 -56.43 26.50
N ALA A 236 20.22 -57.45 26.95
CA ALA A 236 18.79 -57.56 26.75
C ALA A 236 18.05 -57.61 28.10
N LEU A 237 17.11 -56.69 28.32
CA LEU A 237 16.36 -56.60 29.59
C LEU A 237 14.86 -56.44 29.32
N GLY A 238 14.03 -57.33 29.88
CA GLY A 238 12.58 -57.28 29.79
C GLY A 238 11.99 -58.53 29.13
N ARG A 239 11.18 -58.39 28.08
CA ARG A 239 10.49 -59.51 27.42
C ARG A 239 10.80 -59.61 25.93
N ASN A 240 11.25 -60.77 25.47
CA ASN A 240 11.40 -61.08 24.04
C ASN A 240 12.27 -60.09 23.28
N ASN A 241 13.31 -59.55 23.92
CA ASN A 241 14.27 -58.69 23.26
C ASN A 241 15.36 -59.53 22.60
N LYS A 242 15.81 -59.11 21.42
CA LYS A 242 16.88 -59.76 20.65
C LYS A 242 18.03 -58.80 20.43
N VAL A 243 19.24 -59.20 20.82
CA VAL A 243 20.46 -58.45 20.55
C VAL A 243 21.36 -59.30 19.67
N GLU A 244 21.53 -58.91 18.42
CA GLU A 244 22.39 -59.63 17.45
C GLU A 244 23.77 -58.98 17.30
N SER A 245 23.92 -57.74 17.76
CA SER A 245 25.11 -56.94 17.52
C SER A 245 26.08 -56.87 18.69
N VAL A 246 27.35 -56.59 18.38
CA VAL A 246 28.35 -56.29 19.41
C VAL A 246 27.97 -55.01 20.15
N ASN A 247 27.93 -55.10 21.48
CA ASN A 247 27.54 -54.04 22.40
C ASN A 247 26.16 -53.42 22.08
N GLY A 248 25.25 -54.21 21.50
CA GLY A 248 23.86 -53.79 21.31
C GLY A 248 23.09 -53.81 22.64
N VAL A 249 22.12 -52.91 22.76
CA VAL A 249 21.27 -52.81 23.95
C VAL A 249 19.81 -52.89 23.52
N ALA A 250 19.05 -53.83 24.09
CA ALA A 250 17.62 -53.97 23.87
C ALA A 250 16.87 -54.01 25.20
N ILE A 251 16.07 -52.98 25.51
CA ILE A 251 15.39 -52.85 26.82
C ILE A 251 13.89 -52.65 26.62
N GLY A 252 13.07 -53.45 27.28
CA GLY A 252 11.61 -53.36 27.24
C GLY A 252 10.98 -54.63 26.67
N ALA A 253 10.14 -54.51 25.65
CA ALA A 253 9.46 -55.65 25.04
C ALA A 253 9.71 -55.73 23.53
N THR A 254 9.98 -56.93 23.01
CA THR A 254 9.99 -57.23 21.56
C THR A 254 10.94 -56.35 20.73
N ASN A 255 11.99 -55.80 21.33
CA ASN A 255 12.96 -54.97 20.60
C ASN A 255 14.05 -55.81 19.93
N VAL A 256 14.58 -55.33 18.81
CA VAL A 256 15.69 -55.95 18.07
C VAL A 256 16.84 -54.95 17.91
N ALA A 257 18.00 -55.26 18.47
CA ALA A 257 19.23 -54.51 18.30
C ALA A 257 20.25 -55.29 17.45
N ALA A 258 20.32 -55.00 16.15
CA ALA A 258 21.15 -55.71 15.17
C ALA A 258 22.33 -54.87 14.63
N GLY A 259 22.29 -53.55 14.76
CA GLY A 259 23.41 -52.67 14.40
C GLY A 259 24.51 -52.63 15.47
N PHE A 260 25.79 -52.54 15.07
CA PHE A 260 26.93 -52.38 15.98
C PHE A 260 26.76 -51.16 16.89
N LEU A 261 26.85 -51.32 18.22
CA LEU A 261 26.58 -50.26 19.22
C LEU A 261 25.18 -49.62 19.10
N SER A 262 24.16 -50.38 18.68
CA SER A 262 22.79 -49.86 18.56
C SER A 262 21.96 -50.04 19.83
N ASN A 263 20.99 -49.14 20.05
CA ASN A 263 20.15 -49.13 21.24
C ASN A 263 18.67 -49.14 20.83
N ALA A 264 17.94 -50.18 21.22
CA ALA A 264 16.50 -50.32 21.00
C ALA A 264 15.78 -50.37 22.36
N VAL A 265 15.03 -49.33 22.71
CA VAL A 265 14.42 -49.16 24.04
C VAL A 265 12.94 -48.85 23.95
N GLY A 266 12.11 -49.67 24.59
CA GLY A 266 10.65 -49.53 24.62
C GLY A 266 9.96 -50.78 24.12
N ARG A 267 9.08 -50.66 23.12
CA ARG A 267 8.32 -51.79 22.55
C ARG A 267 8.47 -51.87 21.03
N ASP A 268 8.72 -53.06 20.49
CA ASP A 268 8.75 -53.32 19.03
C ASP A 268 9.72 -52.41 18.25
N ASN A 269 10.79 -51.92 18.88
CA ASN A 269 11.78 -51.11 18.17
C ASN A 269 12.82 -51.98 17.48
N GLU A 270 13.28 -51.55 16.31
CA GLU A 270 14.29 -52.24 15.51
C GLU A 270 15.44 -51.29 15.16
N THR A 271 16.67 -51.66 15.50
CA THR A 271 17.87 -50.90 15.15
C THR A 271 18.82 -51.72 14.30
N LEU A 272 18.92 -51.38 13.01
CA LEU A 272 19.80 -52.06 12.05
C LEU A 272 21.09 -51.28 11.78
N GLY A 273 21.05 -49.94 11.90
CA GLY A 273 22.21 -49.09 11.63
C GLY A 273 23.28 -49.15 12.73
N SER A 274 24.56 -48.99 12.37
CA SER A 274 25.61 -48.87 13.40
C SER A 274 25.44 -47.56 14.20
N ARG A 275 25.57 -47.64 15.53
CA ARG A 275 25.33 -46.52 16.47
C ARG A 275 23.94 -45.89 16.32
N SER A 276 22.97 -46.67 15.85
CA SER A 276 21.60 -46.20 15.70
C SER A 276 20.82 -46.35 17.00
N ASN A 277 19.80 -45.51 17.15
CA ASN A 277 18.98 -45.46 18.35
C ASN A 277 17.51 -45.51 17.98
N ALA A 278 16.75 -46.38 18.62
CA ALA A 278 15.30 -46.42 18.52
C ALA A 278 14.69 -46.40 19.93
N PHE A 279 13.89 -45.38 20.23
CA PHE A 279 13.29 -45.18 21.55
C PHE A 279 11.79 -44.94 21.44
N GLY A 280 10.98 -45.77 22.11
CA GLY A 280 9.53 -45.62 22.15
C GLY A 280 8.82 -46.88 21.66
N THR A 281 7.92 -46.75 20.70
CA THR A 281 7.10 -47.86 20.18
C THR A 281 7.18 -47.96 18.66
N ASP A 282 7.48 -49.15 18.14
CA ASP A 282 7.41 -49.47 16.71
C ASP A 282 8.32 -48.59 15.84
N ASN A 283 9.48 -48.18 16.36
CA ASN A 283 10.43 -47.34 15.63
C ASN A 283 11.51 -48.17 14.92
N LYS A 284 11.97 -47.70 13.76
CA LYS A 284 13.02 -48.36 12.96
C LYS A 284 14.19 -47.42 12.69
N ALA A 285 15.37 -47.77 13.19
CA ALA A 285 16.59 -47.01 12.94
C ALA A 285 17.58 -47.77 12.05
N ASN A 286 17.45 -47.60 10.73
CA ASN A 286 18.21 -48.34 9.74
C ASN A 286 19.52 -47.64 9.33
N GLY A 287 19.53 -46.31 9.35
CA GLY A 287 20.72 -45.51 9.02
C GLY A 287 21.81 -45.58 10.08
N ALA A 288 23.08 -45.51 9.67
CA ALA A 288 24.19 -45.38 10.61
C ALA A 288 24.12 -44.04 11.36
N ASN A 289 24.39 -44.02 12.67
CA ASN A 289 24.23 -42.86 13.55
C ASN A 289 22.82 -42.22 13.51
N SER A 290 21.81 -42.95 13.04
CA SER A 290 20.46 -42.42 12.95
C SER A 290 19.69 -42.60 14.26
N SER A 291 18.67 -41.78 14.48
CA SER A 291 17.88 -41.85 15.70
C SER A 291 16.38 -41.72 15.42
N ALA A 292 15.61 -42.74 15.78
CA ALA A 292 14.17 -42.79 15.66
C ALA A 292 13.54 -42.75 17.07
N PHE A 293 12.65 -41.79 17.32
CA PHE A 293 12.03 -41.56 18.62
C PHE A 293 10.51 -41.50 18.49
N GLY A 294 9.81 -41.95 19.53
CA GLY A 294 8.36 -41.77 19.66
C GLY A 294 7.57 -42.99 19.19
N PHE A 295 6.61 -42.77 18.29
CA PHE A 295 5.76 -43.81 17.74
C PHE A 295 5.93 -43.90 16.23
N ARG A 296 6.23 -45.09 15.70
CA ARG A 296 6.35 -45.33 14.26
C ARG A 296 7.25 -44.31 13.54
N ALA A 297 8.42 -44.02 14.10
CA ALA A 297 9.43 -43.23 13.41
C ALA A 297 10.38 -44.16 12.64
N THR A 298 10.71 -43.80 11.40
CA THR A 298 11.68 -44.55 10.59
C THR A 298 12.81 -43.66 10.07
N THR A 299 14.05 -44.05 10.36
CA THR A 299 15.25 -43.42 9.82
C THR A 299 15.99 -44.38 8.88
N ILE A 300 16.32 -43.93 7.68
CA ILE A 300 17.05 -44.73 6.67
C ILE A 300 18.42 -44.10 6.37
N GLY A 301 18.47 -42.77 6.24
CA GLY A 301 19.71 -42.06 5.92
C GLY A 301 20.73 -42.07 7.06
N SER A 302 22.01 -41.97 6.73
CA SER A 302 23.08 -41.82 7.72
C SER A 302 22.96 -40.49 8.47
N GLY A 303 23.02 -40.51 9.79
CA GLY A 303 22.86 -39.32 10.65
C GLY A 303 21.46 -38.72 10.64
N SER A 304 20.46 -39.41 10.08
CA SER A 304 19.08 -38.93 10.02
C SER A 304 18.37 -39.05 11.36
N GLN A 305 17.35 -38.22 11.57
CA GLN A 305 16.58 -38.16 12.81
C GLN A 305 15.09 -38.14 12.49
N ALA A 306 14.33 -39.05 13.11
CA ALA A 306 12.88 -39.08 13.00
C ALA A 306 12.28 -39.02 14.41
N PHE A 307 11.40 -38.06 14.65
CA PHE A 307 10.62 -37.93 15.87
C PHE A 307 9.15 -38.13 15.52
N GLY A 308 8.70 -39.38 15.60
CA GLY A 308 7.33 -39.77 15.36
C GLY A 308 6.42 -39.29 16.49
N SER A 309 5.30 -38.69 16.12
CA SER A 309 4.27 -38.29 17.07
C SER A 309 3.02 -39.12 16.89
N TRP A 310 2.18 -39.08 17.91
CA TRP A 310 0.86 -39.65 17.89
C TRP A 310 -0.16 -38.58 17.51
N LEU A 311 -1.07 -38.89 16.58
CA LEU A 311 -2.20 -38.05 16.22
C LEU A 311 -3.49 -38.83 16.56
N ASP A 312 -4.29 -38.27 17.47
CA ASP A 312 -5.59 -38.80 17.93
C ASP A 312 -6.65 -37.78 17.50
N LEU A 313 -7.10 -37.88 16.26
CA LEU A 313 -7.98 -36.89 15.62
C LEU A 313 -9.39 -36.95 16.21
N ASN A 314 -9.83 -38.14 16.62
CA ASN A 314 -11.15 -38.37 17.21
C ASN A 314 -11.16 -38.34 18.75
N GLY A 315 -10.00 -38.16 19.39
CA GLY A 315 -9.85 -38.01 20.84
C GLY A 315 -10.15 -39.28 21.63
N ASN A 316 -10.12 -40.45 20.99
CA ASN A 316 -10.49 -41.72 21.62
C ASN A 316 -9.34 -42.38 22.39
N GLY A 317 -8.14 -41.79 22.35
CA GLY A 317 -6.96 -42.30 23.01
C GLY A 317 -6.33 -43.52 22.32
N ILE A 318 -6.69 -43.79 21.06
CA ILE A 318 -6.15 -44.83 20.17
C ILE A 318 -5.43 -44.13 19.00
N ALA A 319 -4.39 -44.75 18.45
CA ALA A 319 -3.80 -44.26 17.19
C ALA A 319 -4.80 -44.39 16.06
N ASP A 320 -5.20 -43.25 15.51
CA ASP A 320 -5.91 -43.19 14.25
C ASP A 320 -4.92 -43.63 13.16
N LEU A 321 -5.19 -44.81 12.58
CA LEU A 321 -4.48 -45.40 11.44
C LEU A 321 -5.18 -45.03 10.11
N ASP A 322 -5.91 -43.92 10.07
CA ASP A 322 -6.80 -43.54 8.95
C ASP A 322 -6.48 -42.19 8.29
N LEU A 323 -5.25 -41.68 8.42
CA LEU A 323 -4.86 -40.50 7.68
C LEU A 323 -4.63 -40.87 6.20
N ASP A 324 -5.70 -40.84 5.41
CA ASP A 324 -5.64 -40.62 3.96
C ASP A 324 -5.15 -39.19 3.68
N THR A 325 -3.91 -38.89 4.09
CA THR A 325 -3.34 -37.54 4.04
C THR A 325 -3.08 -37.06 2.63
N ASN A 326 -2.83 -37.99 1.69
CA ASN A 326 -2.68 -37.70 0.26
C ASN A 326 -4.03 -37.69 -0.50
N GLY A 327 -5.16 -37.99 0.15
CA GLY A 327 -6.51 -37.86 -0.38
C GLY A 327 -6.84 -38.83 -1.52
N ASP A 328 -6.16 -39.96 -1.61
CA ASP A 328 -6.37 -40.98 -2.65
C ASP A 328 -7.40 -42.06 -2.24
N ASN A 329 -7.99 -41.92 -1.05
CA ASN A 329 -8.90 -42.88 -0.40
C ASN A 329 -8.28 -44.27 -0.19
N ILE A 330 -6.95 -44.37 -0.15
CA ILE A 330 -6.21 -45.57 0.18
C ILE A 330 -5.41 -45.29 1.45
N ALA A 331 -5.86 -45.86 2.57
CA ALA A 331 -5.06 -45.93 3.77
C ALA A 331 -3.83 -46.82 3.49
N ASP A 332 -2.70 -46.21 3.14
CA ASP A 332 -1.42 -46.89 3.01
C ASP A 332 -0.52 -46.54 4.21
N ALA A 333 0.15 -47.56 4.77
CA ALA A 333 1.00 -47.39 5.94
C ALA A 333 2.30 -46.60 5.65
N SER A 334 2.58 -46.28 4.38
CA SER A 334 3.77 -45.55 3.94
C SER A 334 3.56 -44.03 3.94
N SER A 335 2.34 -43.54 3.75
CA SER A 335 2.00 -42.12 3.71
C SER A 335 1.92 -41.51 5.13
N GLU A 336 1.61 -42.32 6.14
CA GLU A 336 1.35 -41.88 7.52
C GLU A 336 2.61 -41.83 8.41
N LEU A 337 3.73 -42.36 7.92
CA LEU A 337 4.94 -42.60 8.69
C LEU A 337 5.82 -41.34 8.81
N THR A 338 6.39 -41.09 10.00
CA THR A 338 7.47 -40.11 10.11
C THR A 338 8.76 -40.72 9.57
N VAL A 339 9.21 -40.26 8.40
CA VAL A 339 10.34 -40.85 7.67
C VAL A 339 11.45 -39.84 7.45
N ALA A 340 12.65 -40.15 7.94
CA ALA A 340 13.87 -39.44 7.54
C ALA A 340 14.74 -40.37 6.68
N SER A 341 14.55 -40.32 5.36
CA SER A 341 15.24 -41.21 4.42
C SER A 341 16.56 -40.63 3.91
N GLY A 342 16.70 -39.31 3.85
CA GLY A 342 17.92 -38.68 3.38
C GLY A 342 19.04 -38.67 4.43
N ASP A 343 20.29 -38.65 3.99
CA ASP A 343 21.42 -38.48 4.90
C ASP A 343 21.33 -37.12 5.61
N HIS A 344 21.50 -37.11 6.93
CA HIS A 344 21.32 -35.95 7.81
C HIS A 344 19.95 -35.28 7.66
N ALA A 345 18.93 -36.02 7.19
CA ALA A 345 17.56 -35.53 7.14
C ALA A 345 16.91 -35.53 8.53
N VAL A 346 15.99 -34.61 8.76
CA VAL A 346 15.24 -34.49 10.01
C VAL A 346 13.75 -34.47 9.70
N ALA A 347 13.03 -35.45 10.24
CA ALA A 347 11.58 -35.55 10.16
C ALA A 347 10.98 -35.49 11.57
N ILE A 348 10.03 -34.59 11.82
CA ILE A 348 9.39 -34.42 13.13
C ILE A 348 7.88 -34.31 12.93
N GLY A 349 7.11 -35.16 13.60
CA GLY A 349 5.66 -35.17 13.58
C GLY A 349 5.03 -36.14 12.57
N ALA A 350 3.74 -36.42 12.75
CA ALA A 350 3.00 -37.44 12.01
C ALA A 350 3.02 -37.20 10.49
N ALA A 351 3.22 -38.27 9.70
CA ALA A 351 3.32 -38.20 8.23
C ALA A 351 4.39 -37.24 7.66
N SER A 352 5.31 -36.73 8.48
CA SER A 352 6.41 -35.89 7.99
C SER A 352 7.51 -36.74 7.34
N GLN A 353 7.84 -36.44 6.08
CA GLN A 353 8.78 -37.19 5.24
C GLN A 353 9.92 -36.27 4.77
N ALA A 354 11.12 -36.47 5.34
CA ALA A 354 12.36 -35.84 4.92
C ALA A 354 13.18 -36.82 4.07
N MET A 355 13.00 -36.77 2.74
CA MET A 355 13.44 -37.84 1.83
C MET A 355 14.83 -37.61 1.24
N ALA A 356 15.31 -36.37 1.17
CA ALA A 356 16.57 -36.01 0.55
C ALA A 356 17.65 -35.60 1.54
N ILE A 357 18.91 -35.55 1.09
CA ILE A 357 20.06 -35.21 1.92
C ILE A 357 19.86 -33.81 2.53
N ARG A 358 20.04 -33.70 3.86
CA ARG A 358 19.85 -32.47 4.66
C ARG A 358 18.45 -31.86 4.55
N SER A 359 17.44 -32.63 4.15
CA SER A 359 16.06 -32.16 4.12
C SER A 359 15.47 -32.05 5.54
N LEU A 360 14.51 -31.15 5.70
CA LEU A 360 13.84 -30.87 6.96
C LEU A 360 12.33 -30.91 6.77
N ALA A 361 11.65 -31.85 7.43
CA ALA A 361 10.19 -31.93 7.48
C ALA A 361 9.74 -31.81 8.94
N ILE A 362 8.99 -30.76 9.30
CA ILE A 362 8.51 -30.55 10.68
C ILE A 362 7.01 -30.24 10.69
N GLY A 363 6.23 -31.03 11.41
CA GLY A 363 4.81 -30.85 11.67
C GLY A 363 4.00 -32.05 11.17
N THR A 364 2.86 -31.82 10.54
CA THR A 364 2.00 -32.89 10.02
C THR A 364 2.02 -32.95 8.50
N ASP A 365 2.19 -34.14 7.92
CA ASP A 365 2.04 -34.34 6.47
C ASP A 365 2.93 -33.41 5.62
N ASN A 366 4.19 -33.24 6.02
CA ASN A 366 5.14 -32.41 5.27
C ASN A 366 6.07 -33.31 4.46
N VAL A 367 6.26 -32.99 3.18
CA VAL A 367 7.18 -33.73 2.29
C VAL A 367 8.33 -32.83 1.87
N ALA A 368 9.52 -33.07 2.44
CA ALA A 368 10.77 -32.43 2.03
C ALA A 368 11.57 -33.39 1.14
N GLY A 369 11.29 -33.35 -0.16
CA GLY A 369 11.87 -34.24 -1.19
C GLY A 369 13.15 -33.71 -1.86
N GLY A 370 13.46 -32.43 -1.73
CA GLY A 370 14.63 -31.80 -2.37
C GLY A 370 15.89 -31.77 -1.49
N PHE A 371 17.08 -31.73 -2.12
CA PHE A 371 18.34 -31.51 -1.41
C PHE A 371 18.27 -30.23 -0.58
N ALA A 372 18.52 -30.32 0.72
CA ALA A 372 18.36 -29.20 1.67
C ALA A 372 17.00 -28.48 1.58
N GLY A 373 15.94 -29.20 1.18
CA GLY A 373 14.58 -28.70 1.14
C GLY A 373 13.96 -28.63 2.54
N ASN A 374 13.10 -27.63 2.76
CA ASN A 374 12.44 -27.40 4.05
C ASN A 374 10.91 -27.43 3.86
N ALA A 375 10.22 -28.26 4.62
CA ALA A 375 8.76 -28.32 4.68
C ALA A 375 8.32 -28.24 6.14
N ILE A 376 7.73 -27.10 6.56
CA ILE A 376 7.45 -26.82 7.98
C ILE A 376 6.00 -26.37 8.16
N GLY A 377 5.23 -27.07 8.99
CA GLY A 377 3.84 -26.75 9.30
C GLY A 377 2.92 -27.95 9.02
N SER A 378 1.91 -27.79 8.16
CA SER A 378 0.99 -28.87 7.81
C SER A 378 0.77 -28.97 6.29
N GLY A 379 0.89 -30.16 5.70
CA GLY A 379 0.60 -30.39 4.28
C GLY A 379 1.59 -29.75 3.30
N ASN A 380 2.78 -29.34 3.74
CA ASN A 380 3.71 -28.62 2.86
C ASN A 380 4.55 -29.59 2.02
N THR A 381 4.74 -29.28 0.74
CA THR A 381 5.52 -30.09 -0.19
C THR A 381 6.68 -29.27 -0.79
N ALA A 382 7.91 -29.65 -0.45
CA ALA A 382 9.15 -29.05 -0.93
C ALA A 382 10.05 -30.08 -1.64
N THR A 383 9.83 -30.27 -2.94
CA THR A 383 10.41 -31.39 -3.70
C THR A 383 11.73 -31.09 -4.39
N ASN A 384 12.12 -29.81 -4.50
CA ASN A 384 13.28 -29.39 -5.29
C ASN A 384 14.42 -28.85 -4.42
N GLU A 385 15.62 -28.81 -4.99
CA GLU A 385 16.84 -28.35 -4.30
C GLU A 385 16.64 -26.96 -3.69
N LEU A 386 17.05 -26.79 -2.43
CA LEU A 386 16.99 -25.52 -1.68
C LEU A 386 15.59 -24.89 -1.59
N SER A 387 14.53 -25.65 -1.85
CA SER A 387 13.16 -25.15 -1.78
C SER A 387 12.64 -25.10 -0.34
N SER A 388 11.75 -24.15 -0.04
CA SER A 388 11.24 -23.92 1.32
C SER A 388 9.74 -23.66 1.31
N ALA A 389 8.96 -24.57 1.89
CA ALA A 389 7.52 -24.48 2.04
C ALA A 389 7.18 -24.39 3.55
N VAL A 390 6.61 -23.27 4.00
CA VAL A 390 6.30 -23.04 5.43
C VAL A 390 4.87 -22.55 5.63
N GLY A 391 4.10 -23.23 6.47
CA GLY A 391 2.73 -22.87 6.83
C GLY A 391 1.76 -24.02 6.58
N PHE A 392 0.68 -23.79 5.84
CA PHE A 392 -0.35 -24.78 5.53
C PHE A 392 -0.46 -25.02 4.02
N ASN A 393 -0.30 -26.26 3.58
CA ASN A 393 -0.56 -26.71 2.21
C ASN A 393 0.16 -25.87 1.13
N ASN A 394 1.42 -25.51 1.38
CA ASN A 394 2.24 -24.82 0.38
C ASN A 394 3.00 -25.84 -0.49
N THR A 395 3.17 -25.55 -1.77
CA THR A 395 3.90 -26.40 -2.71
C THR A 395 5.02 -25.62 -3.40
N THR A 396 6.25 -26.06 -3.22
CA THR A 396 7.43 -25.54 -3.93
C THR A 396 7.98 -26.60 -4.88
N GLN A 397 7.86 -26.35 -6.19
CA GLN A 397 8.34 -27.24 -7.26
C GLN A 397 9.53 -26.64 -8.02
N GLY A 398 9.86 -25.37 -7.79
CA GLY A 398 11.04 -24.76 -8.38
C GLY A 398 12.30 -24.94 -7.52
N PRO A 399 13.49 -25.15 -8.10
CA PRO A 399 14.74 -25.10 -7.33
C PRO A 399 14.94 -23.71 -6.73
N GLY A 400 15.35 -23.65 -5.46
CA GLY A 400 15.54 -22.40 -4.71
C GLY A 400 14.26 -21.59 -4.46
N SER A 401 13.08 -22.16 -4.72
CA SER A 401 11.80 -21.46 -4.55
C SER A 401 11.30 -21.49 -3.11
N ASN A 402 10.54 -20.45 -2.74
CA ASN A 402 10.01 -20.27 -1.39
C ASN A 402 8.49 -20.07 -1.45
N ALA A 403 7.75 -20.78 -0.61
CA ALA A 403 6.31 -20.63 -0.44
C ALA A 403 5.96 -20.51 1.05
N PHE A 404 5.41 -19.37 1.47
CA PHE A 404 5.13 -19.07 2.88
C PHE A 404 3.67 -18.63 3.09
N GLY A 405 2.96 -19.28 4.02
CA GLY A 405 1.58 -18.97 4.36
C GLY A 405 0.65 -20.14 4.09
N THR A 406 -0.41 -19.93 3.29
CA THR A 406 -1.45 -20.94 3.03
C THR A 406 -1.70 -21.14 1.55
N ASN A 407 -1.72 -22.38 1.06
CA ASN A 407 -2.10 -22.72 -0.32
C ASN A 407 -1.27 -22.00 -1.40
N ASN A 408 0.00 -21.69 -1.15
CA ASN A 408 0.85 -21.04 -2.16
C ASN A 408 1.55 -22.06 -3.05
N LEU A 409 1.65 -21.75 -4.35
CA LEU A 409 2.38 -22.53 -5.35
C LEU A 409 3.56 -21.73 -5.89
N ALA A 410 4.79 -22.23 -5.69
CA ALA A 410 6.00 -21.67 -6.29
C ALA A 410 6.66 -22.72 -7.20
N SER A 411 6.42 -22.64 -8.52
CA SER A 411 6.80 -23.70 -9.47
C SER A 411 7.99 -23.39 -10.38
N GLY A 412 8.31 -22.12 -10.61
CA GLY A 412 9.49 -21.70 -11.39
C GLY A 412 10.78 -21.60 -10.56
N LEU A 413 11.92 -21.45 -11.23
CA LEU A 413 13.24 -21.38 -10.62
C LEU A 413 13.44 -20.12 -9.77
N GLY A 414 13.75 -20.26 -8.47
CA GLY A 414 14.09 -19.13 -7.60
C GLY A 414 12.90 -18.24 -7.22
N ASN A 415 11.69 -18.80 -7.21
CA ASN A 415 10.44 -18.06 -7.03
C ASN A 415 10.17 -17.73 -5.56
N THR A 416 9.28 -16.75 -5.33
CA THR A 416 8.78 -16.42 -3.99
C THR A 416 7.27 -16.27 -4.02
N ALA A 417 6.54 -17.12 -3.28
CA ALA A 417 5.09 -17.03 -3.10
C ALA A 417 4.74 -16.82 -1.62
N VAL A 418 4.08 -15.71 -1.26
CA VAL A 418 3.83 -15.36 0.16
C VAL A 418 2.41 -14.86 0.41
N GLY A 419 1.68 -15.54 1.30
CA GLY A 419 0.33 -15.15 1.72
C GLY A 419 -0.67 -16.28 1.58
N PHE A 420 -1.81 -16.04 0.94
CA PHE A 420 -2.87 -17.04 0.76
C PHE A 420 -3.15 -17.28 -0.73
N GLY A 421 -3.00 -18.51 -1.21
CA GLY A 421 -3.44 -18.90 -2.56
C GLY A 421 -2.63 -18.31 -3.71
N ASN A 422 -1.40 -17.83 -3.49
CA ASN A 422 -0.61 -17.18 -4.53
C ASN A 422 0.08 -18.20 -5.45
N THR A 423 0.23 -17.85 -6.73
CA THR A 423 0.92 -18.67 -7.74
C THR A 423 2.09 -17.89 -8.33
N ALA A 424 3.32 -18.31 -8.05
CA ALA A 424 4.54 -17.82 -8.69
C ALA A 424 5.09 -18.92 -9.61
N SER A 425 4.87 -18.80 -10.92
CA SER A 425 5.23 -19.84 -11.90
C SER A 425 6.30 -19.42 -12.91
N GLY A 426 6.53 -18.12 -13.12
CA GLY A 426 7.64 -17.65 -13.95
C GLY A 426 8.98 -17.76 -13.21
N ASP A 427 10.09 -17.99 -13.89
CA ASP A 427 11.40 -18.06 -13.24
C ASP A 427 11.77 -16.71 -12.59
N ARG A 428 12.33 -16.73 -11.38
CA ARG A 428 12.66 -15.54 -10.58
C ARG A 428 11.46 -14.62 -10.32
N SER A 429 10.24 -15.16 -10.36
CA SER A 429 9.02 -14.38 -10.11
C SER A 429 8.66 -14.31 -8.62
N ALA A 430 7.86 -13.31 -8.26
CA ALA A 430 7.33 -13.15 -6.91
C ALA A 430 5.82 -12.88 -6.92
N ALA A 431 5.05 -13.71 -6.22
CA ALA A 431 3.61 -13.55 -6.03
C ALA A 431 3.29 -13.37 -4.54
N MET A 432 2.69 -12.26 -4.16
CA MET A 432 2.48 -11.90 -2.76
C MET A 432 1.05 -11.38 -2.50
N GLY A 433 0.49 -11.72 -1.34
CA GLY A 433 -0.83 -11.26 -0.90
C GLY A 433 -1.89 -12.37 -0.91
N PHE A 434 -3.04 -12.12 -1.54
CA PHE A 434 -4.18 -13.04 -1.57
C PHE A 434 -4.55 -13.36 -3.03
N ARG A 435 -4.31 -14.60 -3.47
CA ARG A 435 -4.58 -15.11 -4.82
C ARG A 435 -3.87 -14.33 -5.95
N SER A 436 -2.68 -13.80 -5.71
CA SER A 436 -1.86 -13.14 -6.75
C SER A 436 -1.19 -14.16 -7.68
N THR A 437 -1.01 -13.82 -8.96
CA THR A 437 -0.38 -14.68 -9.98
C THR A 437 0.79 -13.97 -10.67
N ALA A 438 2.01 -14.49 -10.51
CA ALA A 438 3.21 -14.03 -11.21
C ALA A 438 3.73 -15.15 -12.12
N SER A 439 3.40 -15.07 -13.42
CA SER A 439 3.69 -16.13 -14.40
C SER A 439 4.76 -15.76 -15.43
N GLY A 440 5.09 -14.48 -15.57
CA GLY A 440 6.20 -14.03 -16.40
C GLY A 440 7.56 -14.26 -15.73
N GLU A 441 8.61 -14.50 -16.50
CA GLU A 441 9.99 -14.51 -15.98
C GLU A 441 10.31 -13.15 -15.33
N GLY A 442 10.91 -13.13 -14.14
CA GLY A 442 11.28 -11.92 -13.42
C GLY A 442 10.09 -11.04 -13.00
N SER A 443 8.86 -11.54 -13.08
CA SER A 443 7.65 -10.77 -12.80
C SER A 443 7.35 -10.63 -11.31
N LEU A 444 6.61 -9.57 -10.95
CA LEU A 444 6.14 -9.31 -9.59
C LEU A 444 4.63 -9.07 -9.58
N ALA A 445 3.88 -9.90 -8.85
CA ALA A 445 2.47 -9.69 -8.56
C ALA A 445 2.28 -9.50 -7.04
N LEU A 446 1.83 -8.33 -6.62
CA LEU A 446 1.55 -8.00 -5.21
C LEU A 446 0.13 -7.43 -5.09
N GLY A 447 -0.81 -8.19 -4.56
CA GLY A 447 -2.19 -7.70 -4.44
C GLY A 447 -3.15 -8.68 -3.80
N SER A 448 -4.44 -8.46 -4.06
CA SER A 448 -5.53 -9.25 -3.53
C SER A 448 -6.57 -9.55 -4.60
N TRP A 449 -7.24 -10.68 -4.49
CA TRP A 449 -8.48 -10.98 -5.21
C TRP A 449 -9.61 -10.03 -4.81
N MET A 450 -10.44 -9.69 -5.80
CA MET A 450 -11.72 -9.00 -5.65
C MET A 450 -12.74 -9.69 -6.54
N ASP A 451 -13.83 -10.18 -5.94
CA ASP A 451 -14.97 -10.77 -6.66
C ASP A 451 -15.77 -9.66 -7.37
N LEU A 452 -15.50 -9.42 -8.66
CA LEU A 452 -16.12 -8.34 -9.43
C LEU A 452 -17.51 -8.76 -9.93
N ASN A 453 -17.70 -10.04 -10.21
CA ASN A 453 -18.93 -10.58 -10.80
C ASN A 453 -19.92 -11.15 -9.74
N GLY A 454 -19.46 -11.35 -8.50
CA GLY A 454 -20.25 -11.84 -7.36
C GLY A 454 -20.45 -13.36 -7.31
N ASP A 455 -19.67 -14.15 -8.05
CA ASP A 455 -19.82 -15.60 -8.15
C ASP A 455 -18.97 -16.39 -7.13
N GLY A 456 -18.10 -15.70 -6.39
CA GLY A 456 -17.22 -16.29 -5.38
C GLY A 456 -16.03 -17.09 -5.94
N SER A 457 -15.83 -17.08 -7.25
CA SER A 457 -14.69 -17.66 -7.94
C SER A 457 -13.67 -16.57 -8.29
N ALA A 458 -12.41 -16.95 -8.51
CA ALA A 458 -11.38 -16.00 -8.90
C ALA A 458 -11.14 -16.09 -10.40
N ASP A 459 -11.54 -15.06 -11.13
CA ASP A 459 -11.26 -14.93 -12.55
C ASP A 459 -9.90 -14.25 -12.80
N SER A 460 -9.35 -14.42 -14.01
CA SER A 460 -8.05 -13.83 -14.38
C SER A 460 -8.04 -12.29 -14.30
N ASN A 461 -9.20 -11.65 -14.46
CA ASN A 461 -9.38 -10.20 -14.36
C ASN A 461 -9.69 -9.69 -12.95
N GLU A 462 -9.74 -10.58 -11.96
CA GLU A 462 -10.13 -10.28 -10.57
C GLU A 462 -8.97 -10.36 -9.59
N VAL A 463 -7.81 -10.82 -10.05
CA VAL A 463 -6.60 -11.02 -9.26
C VAL A 463 -5.47 -10.12 -9.75
N ALA A 464 -4.45 -9.92 -8.90
CA ALA A 464 -3.22 -9.27 -9.32
C ALA A 464 -2.42 -10.25 -10.20
N THR A 465 -2.30 -9.97 -11.50
CA THR A 465 -1.63 -10.85 -12.47
C THR A 465 -0.47 -10.12 -13.14
N ALA A 466 0.75 -10.64 -13.00
CA ALA A 466 1.92 -10.22 -13.76
C ALA A 466 2.37 -11.38 -14.68
N SER A 467 1.94 -11.37 -15.94
CA SER A 467 2.18 -12.48 -16.88
C SER A 467 3.20 -12.19 -17.97
N GLY A 468 3.52 -10.92 -18.23
CA GLY A 468 4.59 -10.54 -19.15
C GLY A 468 5.98 -10.71 -18.53
N GLU A 469 7.02 -10.85 -19.36
CA GLU A 469 8.41 -10.90 -18.90
C GLU A 469 8.76 -9.59 -18.15
N ASN A 470 9.35 -9.68 -16.97
CA ASN A 470 9.70 -8.54 -16.11
C ASN A 470 8.53 -7.58 -15.82
N ALA A 471 7.29 -8.08 -15.92
CA ALA A 471 6.09 -7.29 -15.65
C ALA A 471 5.87 -7.09 -14.14
N VAL A 472 5.23 -5.98 -13.77
CA VAL A 472 4.93 -5.63 -12.37
C VAL A 472 3.45 -5.28 -12.24
N ALA A 473 2.71 -6.07 -11.47
CA ALA A 473 1.32 -5.82 -11.10
C ALA A 473 1.21 -5.61 -9.58
N ILE A 474 0.76 -4.42 -9.14
CA ILE A 474 0.62 -4.08 -7.73
C ILE A 474 -0.79 -3.53 -7.47
N GLY A 475 -1.55 -4.24 -6.63
CA GLY A 475 -2.89 -3.89 -6.18
C GLY A 475 -4.00 -4.78 -6.75
N ALA A 476 -5.23 -4.62 -6.25
CA ALA A 476 -6.32 -5.56 -6.51
C ALA A 476 -6.82 -5.49 -7.96
N ALA A 477 -7.07 -6.66 -8.55
CA ALA A 477 -7.50 -6.83 -9.95
C ALA A 477 -6.60 -6.13 -10.99
N THR A 478 -5.32 -5.89 -10.66
CA THR A 478 -4.37 -5.27 -11.60
C THR A 478 -3.70 -6.32 -12.48
N GLN A 479 -3.56 -6.03 -13.77
CA GLN A 479 -3.06 -6.96 -14.79
C GLN A 479 -1.94 -6.31 -15.60
N ALA A 480 -0.72 -6.80 -15.44
CA ALA A 480 0.44 -6.45 -16.27
C ALA A 480 0.78 -7.64 -17.17
N THR A 481 0.15 -7.71 -18.35
CA THR A 481 0.24 -8.87 -19.25
C THR A 481 1.24 -8.69 -20.39
N GLY A 482 1.65 -7.46 -20.69
CA GLY A 482 2.72 -7.19 -21.65
C GLY A 482 4.11 -7.28 -21.03
N ASP A 483 5.12 -7.53 -21.86
CA ASP A 483 6.53 -7.57 -21.40
C ASP A 483 6.98 -6.20 -20.89
N ARG A 484 7.66 -6.17 -19.76
CA ARG A 484 8.08 -4.96 -19.02
C ARG A 484 6.92 -4.01 -18.70
N ALA A 485 5.68 -4.52 -18.69
CA ALA A 485 4.50 -3.72 -18.36
C ALA A 485 4.43 -3.42 -16.85
N LEU A 486 3.82 -2.28 -16.52
CA LEU A 486 3.61 -1.83 -15.14
C LEU A 486 2.14 -1.52 -14.91
N ALA A 487 1.47 -2.27 -14.04
CA ALA A 487 0.11 -2.00 -13.58
C ALA A 487 0.11 -1.73 -12.07
N VAL A 488 -0.29 -0.54 -11.62
CA VAL A 488 -0.25 -0.17 -10.18
C VAL A 488 -1.54 0.53 -9.75
N GLY A 489 -2.28 -0.05 -8.79
CA GLY A 489 -3.48 0.53 -8.20
C GLY A 489 -4.66 -0.44 -8.17
N PHE A 490 -5.79 -0.08 -8.78
CA PHE A 490 -7.01 -0.89 -8.78
C PHE A 490 -7.50 -1.10 -10.21
N GLU A 491 -7.78 -2.34 -10.64
CA GLU A 491 -8.36 -2.67 -11.96
C GLU A 491 -7.57 -2.15 -13.18
N ASN A 492 -6.27 -1.89 -13.04
CA ASN A 492 -5.47 -1.42 -14.18
C ASN A 492 -5.07 -2.58 -15.08
N LEU A 493 -5.13 -2.37 -16.39
CA LEU A 493 -4.66 -3.30 -17.42
C LEU A 493 -3.54 -2.65 -18.23
N ALA A 494 -2.32 -3.17 -18.10
CA ALA A 494 -1.18 -2.83 -18.96
C ALA A 494 -0.90 -4.04 -19.86
N SER A 495 -1.49 -4.05 -21.05
CA SER A 495 -1.60 -5.26 -21.90
C SER A 495 -0.53 -5.37 -22.99
N ALA A 496 0.19 -4.29 -23.28
CA ALA A 496 1.22 -4.25 -24.32
C ALA A 496 2.64 -4.12 -23.75
N SER A 497 3.66 -4.42 -24.57
CA SER A 497 5.07 -4.26 -24.19
C SER A 497 5.36 -2.83 -23.72
N ASP A 498 6.11 -2.68 -22.64
CA ASP A 498 6.54 -1.41 -22.05
C ASP A 498 5.39 -0.45 -21.66
N SER A 499 4.15 -0.96 -21.63
CA SER A 499 2.96 -0.17 -21.28
C SER A 499 2.85 0.07 -19.78
N ARG A 500 2.25 1.20 -19.38
CA ARG A 500 2.11 1.60 -17.97
C ARG A 500 0.69 2.04 -17.66
N ALA A 501 0.03 1.37 -16.73
CA ALA A 501 -1.30 1.69 -16.24
C ALA A 501 -1.27 1.97 -14.73
N ILE A 502 -1.44 3.22 -14.31
CA ILE A 502 -1.29 3.65 -12.90
C ILE A 502 -2.54 4.40 -12.42
N GLY A 503 -3.14 3.93 -11.33
CA GLY A 503 -4.31 4.55 -10.70
C GLY A 503 -5.51 3.60 -10.64
N ARG A 504 -6.65 3.97 -11.23
CA ARG A 504 -7.90 3.19 -11.18
C ARG A 504 -8.46 2.89 -12.57
N SER A 505 -8.71 1.62 -12.88
CA SER A 505 -9.42 1.17 -14.10
C SER A 505 -8.82 1.74 -15.40
N ASN A 506 -7.50 1.90 -15.48
CA ASN A 506 -6.81 2.38 -16.68
C ASN A 506 -6.46 1.23 -17.62
N GLN A 507 -6.45 1.48 -18.92
CA GLN A 507 -6.09 0.53 -19.97
C GLN A 507 -4.95 1.09 -20.84
N ALA A 508 -3.75 0.55 -20.67
CA ALA A 508 -2.58 0.85 -21.51
C ALA A 508 -2.36 -0.30 -22.51
N ASN A 509 -2.96 -0.15 -23.70
CA ASN A 509 -3.05 -1.19 -24.73
C ASN A 509 -2.07 -0.98 -25.90
N GLY A 510 -1.46 0.20 -26.00
CA GLY A 510 -0.41 0.47 -26.99
C GLY A 510 0.99 0.12 -26.47
N ASN A 511 1.91 -0.31 -27.35
CA ASN A 511 3.32 -0.50 -26.98
C ASN A 511 3.90 0.81 -26.47
N ALA A 512 4.60 0.80 -25.33
CA ALA A 512 5.15 1.98 -24.66
C ALA A 512 4.10 3.07 -24.31
N SER A 513 2.81 2.71 -24.24
CA SER A 513 1.74 3.64 -23.87
C SER A 513 1.67 3.89 -22.37
N ASN A 514 1.18 5.07 -21.96
CA ASN A 514 0.98 5.43 -20.56
C ASN A 514 -0.49 5.80 -20.32
N ALA A 515 -1.16 5.12 -19.40
CA ALA A 515 -2.52 5.44 -18.94
C ALA A 515 -2.48 5.72 -17.42
N ILE A 516 -2.59 6.99 -17.01
CA ILE A 516 -2.34 7.42 -15.62
C ILE A 516 -3.51 8.24 -15.07
N GLY A 517 -4.13 7.79 -13.97
CA GLY A 517 -5.25 8.46 -13.32
C GLY A 517 -6.45 7.53 -13.14
N GLY A 518 -7.63 7.89 -13.65
CA GLY A 518 -8.85 7.08 -13.50
C GLY A 518 -9.62 6.87 -14.80
N GLY A 519 -9.77 5.63 -15.25
CA GLY A 519 -10.59 5.28 -16.43
C GLY A 519 -9.99 5.67 -17.77
N ASN A 520 -8.67 5.89 -17.86
CA ASN A 520 -8.03 6.33 -19.10
C ASN A 520 -7.73 5.15 -20.02
N THR A 521 -7.77 5.36 -21.34
CA THR A 521 -7.47 4.35 -22.35
C THR A 521 -6.40 4.88 -23.32
N ALA A 522 -5.24 4.23 -23.37
CA ALA A 522 -4.14 4.55 -24.27
C ALA A 522 -3.90 3.38 -25.22
N THR A 523 -4.42 3.43 -26.46
CA THR A 523 -4.30 2.33 -27.44
C THR A 523 -3.20 2.58 -28.48
N GLY A 524 -2.84 3.85 -28.72
CA GLY A 524 -1.78 4.20 -29.66
C GLY A 524 -0.39 3.78 -29.16
N ILE A 525 0.50 3.40 -30.07
CA ILE A 525 1.92 3.15 -29.74
C ILE A 525 2.54 4.45 -29.21
N ALA A 526 3.25 4.39 -28.09
CA ALA A 526 3.84 5.54 -27.39
C ALA A 526 2.84 6.67 -27.05
N SER A 527 1.55 6.33 -26.92
CA SER A 527 0.50 7.29 -26.57
C SER A 527 0.44 7.57 -25.06
N ASN A 528 -0.05 8.75 -24.69
CA ASN A 528 -0.19 9.17 -23.29
C ASN A 528 -1.64 9.59 -23.00
N ALA A 529 -2.35 8.81 -22.18
CA ALA A 529 -3.68 9.14 -21.66
C ALA A 529 -3.58 9.44 -20.15
N ILE A 530 -3.62 10.72 -19.77
CA ILE A 530 -3.38 11.14 -18.38
C ILE A 530 -4.57 11.97 -17.86
N GLY A 531 -5.12 11.58 -16.71
CA GLY A 531 -6.19 12.30 -16.03
C GLY A 531 -7.41 11.42 -15.73
N ASN A 532 -8.61 11.84 -16.15
CA ASN A 532 -9.83 11.07 -15.92
C ASN A 532 -10.62 10.86 -17.21
N ASN A 533 -10.89 9.59 -17.54
CA ASN A 533 -11.68 9.19 -18.70
C ASN A 533 -11.09 9.70 -20.04
N THR A 534 -9.77 9.83 -20.15
CA THR A 534 -9.12 10.29 -21.39
C THR A 534 -8.86 9.13 -22.37
N LEU A 535 -8.81 9.44 -23.67
CA LEU A 535 -8.61 8.48 -24.74
C LEU A 535 -7.49 8.91 -25.68
N ALA A 536 -6.39 8.16 -25.73
CA ALA A 536 -5.26 8.40 -26.63
C ALA A 536 -5.14 7.23 -27.63
N ASN A 537 -5.74 7.37 -28.81
CA ASN A 537 -5.77 6.32 -29.83
C ASN A 537 -4.68 6.47 -30.89
N GLY A 538 -4.26 7.69 -31.19
CA GLY A 538 -3.24 7.93 -32.21
C GLY A 538 -1.86 7.45 -31.76
N THR A 539 -1.04 6.99 -32.71
CA THR A 539 0.39 6.71 -32.45
C THR A 539 1.08 7.99 -31.99
N ALA A 540 1.83 7.93 -30.89
CA ALA A 540 2.50 9.05 -30.23
C ALA A 540 1.56 10.22 -29.89
N SER A 541 0.26 9.93 -29.67
CA SER A 541 -0.74 10.94 -29.28
C SER A 541 -0.70 11.24 -27.78
N ASN A 542 -1.17 12.44 -27.40
CA ASN A 542 -1.24 12.88 -26.01
C ASN A 542 -2.66 13.35 -25.68
N ALA A 543 -3.38 12.65 -24.80
CA ALA A 543 -4.67 13.07 -24.24
C ALA A 543 -4.52 13.33 -22.73
N ILE A 544 -4.46 14.60 -22.33
CA ILE A 544 -4.26 14.99 -20.93
C ILE A 544 -5.42 15.85 -20.43
N GLY A 545 -6.06 15.45 -19.33
CA GLY A 545 -7.13 16.20 -18.67
C GLY A 545 -8.34 15.35 -18.32
N VAL A 546 -9.55 15.82 -18.61
CA VAL A 546 -10.81 15.12 -18.28
C VAL A 546 -11.61 14.90 -19.54
N SER A 547 -11.88 13.64 -19.88
CA SER A 547 -12.62 13.28 -21.11
C SER A 547 -12.03 13.91 -22.38
N SER A 548 -10.70 14.08 -22.43
CA SER A 548 -9.99 14.51 -23.64
C SER A 548 -9.70 13.32 -24.56
N VAL A 549 -9.72 13.56 -25.86
CA VAL A 549 -9.58 12.54 -26.91
C VAL A 549 -8.51 12.98 -27.92
N ALA A 550 -7.52 12.13 -28.14
CA ALA A 550 -6.46 12.33 -29.13
C ALA A 550 -6.42 11.11 -30.09
N ASN A 551 -7.11 11.23 -31.23
CA ASN A 551 -7.27 10.14 -32.20
C ASN A 551 -6.23 10.19 -33.32
N GLY A 552 -5.76 11.38 -33.70
CA GLY A 552 -4.77 11.53 -34.77
C GLY A 552 -3.38 11.04 -34.36
N THR A 553 -2.61 10.48 -35.31
CA THR A 553 -1.17 10.22 -35.11
C THR A 553 -0.46 11.53 -34.77
N LEU A 554 0.43 11.52 -33.77
CA LEU A 554 1.13 12.70 -33.24
C LEU A 554 0.22 13.83 -32.73
N SER A 555 -1.08 13.56 -32.54
CA SER A 555 -2.03 14.56 -32.05
C SER A 555 -1.87 14.85 -30.56
N SER A 556 -2.29 16.03 -30.12
CA SER A 556 -2.24 16.42 -28.71
C SER A 556 -3.49 17.16 -28.27
N ALA A 557 -4.26 16.56 -27.36
CA ALA A 557 -5.43 17.12 -26.71
C ALA A 557 -5.15 17.40 -25.23
N PHE A 558 -5.19 18.67 -24.82
CA PHE A 558 -4.97 19.11 -23.45
C PHE A 558 -6.21 19.87 -22.92
N GLY A 559 -6.78 19.38 -21.81
CA GLY A 559 -7.89 20.05 -21.11
C GLY A 559 -9.11 19.18 -20.85
N THR A 560 -10.28 19.81 -20.66
CA THR A 560 -11.54 19.11 -20.38
C THR A 560 -12.40 19.07 -21.62
N LEU A 561 -12.85 17.89 -22.05
CA LEU A 561 -13.67 17.71 -23.27
C LEU A 561 -13.01 18.33 -24.51
N THR A 562 -11.73 18.01 -24.73
CA THR A 562 -10.95 18.49 -25.89
C THR A 562 -10.65 17.37 -26.86
N PHE A 563 -10.71 17.65 -28.16
CA PHE A 563 -10.66 16.65 -29.23
C PHE A 563 -9.59 17.00 -30.26
N ALA A 564 -8.55 16.18 -30.38
CA ALA A 564 -7.51 16.29 -31.42
C ALA A 564 -7.64 15.09 -32.36
N GLU A 565 -8.35 15.29 -33.47
CA GLU A 565 -8.80 14.22 -34.37
C GLU A 565 -7.89 14.07 -35.60
N GLY A 566 -7.35 15.18 -36.11
CA GLY A 566 -6.46 15.17 -37.28
C GLY A 566 -5.03 14.71 -36.97
N GLU A 567 -4.29 14.25 -37.98
CA GLU A 567 -2.87 13.93 -37.84
C GLU A 567 -2.07 15.18 -37.41
N SER A 568 -1.14 15.04 -36.46
CA SER A 568 -0.31 16.14 -35.94
C SER A 568 -1.13 17.35 -35.47
N SER A 569 -2.39 17.16 -35.09
CA SER A 569 -3.27 18.23 -34.63
C SER A 569 -3.05 18.57 -33.16
N VAL A 570 -3.35 19.82 -32.77
CA VAL A 570 -3.21 20.30 -31.39
C VAL A 570 -4.50 20.96 -30.93
N ALA A 571 -5.13 20.41 -29.89
CA ALA A 571 -6.29 20.98 -29.22
C ALA A 571 -5.96 21.31 -27.77
N VAL A 572 -6.06 22.58 -27.36
CA VAL A 572 -5.79 23.03 -25.99
C VAL A 572 -6.93 23.92 -25.51
N GLY A 573 -7.69 23.48 -24.51
CA GLY A 573 -8.80 24.29 -24.01
C GLY A 573 -9.81 23.54 -23.14
N SER A 574 -11.06 23.95 -23.26
CA SER A 574 -12.19 23.37 -22.55
C SER A 574 -13.44 23.55 -23.40
N TRP A 575 -14.60 23.17 -22.86
CA TRP A 575 -15.87 23.59 -23.44
C TRP A 575 -16.14 25.10 -23.19
N PHE A 576 -16.96 25.68 -24.06
CA PHE A 576 -17.40 27.07 -24.05
C PHE A 576 -18.92 27.10 -24.24
N ASP A 577 -19.66 27.52 -23.22
CA ASP A 577 -21.12 27.65 -23.25
C ASP A 577 -21.53 28.78 -24.21
N ALA A 578 -21.88 28.42 -25.45
CA ALA A 578 -22.18 29.39 -26.50
C ALA A 578 -23.65 29.83 -26.46
N ASP A 579 -24.55 28.94 -26.03
CA ASP A 579 -26.00 29.17 -26.00
C ASP A 579 -26.55 29.53 -24.60
N GLY A 580 -25.74 29.39 -23.54
CA GLY A 580 -26.07 29.72 -22.16
C GLY A 580 -26.85 28.63 -21.42
N ASN A 581 -26.90 27.41 -21.93
CA ASN A 581 -27.67 26.30 -21.36
C ASN A 581 -26.94 25.59 -20.20
N GLY A 582 -25.65 25.88 -19.99
CA GLY A 582 -24.81 25.30 -18.94
C GLY A 582 -24.39 23.84 -19.17
N LEU A 583 -24.58 23.29 -20.36
CA LEU A 583 -24.27 21.94 -20.80
C LEU A 583 -23.36 22.00 -22.04
N PRO A 584 -22.30 21.17 -22.12
CA PRO A 584 -21.45 21.13 -23.30
C PRO A 584 -22.15 20.42 -24.48
N ASP A 585 -22.21 21.08 -25.63
CA ASP A 585 -22.64 20.51 -26.91
C ASP A 585 -21.46 20.00 -27.76
N GLN A 586 -21.47 18.72 -28.11
CA GLN A 586 -20.31 18.03 -28.71
C GLN A 586 -19.89 18.60 -30.07
N ASN A 587 -20.82 19.24 -30.78
CA ASN A 587 -20.66 19.73 -32.12
C ASN A 587 -20.80 21.25 -32.23
N SER A 588 -20.69 22.01 -31.13
CA SER A 588 -20.60 23.47 -31.22
C SER A 588 -19.71 24.14 -30.16
N GLU A 589 -19.42 23.47 -29.04
CA GLU A 589 -18.89 24.14 -27.84
C GLU A 589 -17.56 23.59 -27.33
N LEU A 590 -17.07 22.51 -27.93
CA LEU A 590 -15.82 21.85 -27.52
C LEU A 590 -14.60 22.44 -28.23
N THR A 591 -13.43 22.40 -27.59
CA THR A 591 -12.17 22.69 -28.29
C THR A 591 -11.81 21.51 -29.18
N THR A 592 -11.78 21.71 -30.50
CA THR A 592 -11.63 20.62 -31.46
C THR A 592 -10.69 20.97 -32.62
N ALA A 593 -9.71 20.12 -32.86
CA ALA A 593 -8.78 20.18 -33.99
C ALA A 593 -9.03 18.99 -34.92
N PHE A 594 -9.91 19.15 -35.91
CA PHE A 594 -10.33 18.09 -36.85
C PHE A 594 -9.41 17.97 -38.07
N GLY A 595 -8.89 19.07 -38.58
CA GLY A 595 -8.04 19.05 -39.76
C GLY A 595 -6.65 18.48 -39.47
N ASP A 596 -6.03 17.83 -40.45
CA ASP A 596 -4.63 17.41 -40.34
C ASP A 596 -3.73 18.65 -40.17
N HIS A 597 -2.78 18.58 -39.25
CA HIS A 597 -1.88 19.66 -38.86
C HIS A 597 -2.62 20.92 -38.34
N SER A 598 -3.87 20.78 -37.91
CA SER A 598 -4.66 21.91 -37.38
C SER A 598 -4.32 22.22 -35.92
N THR A 599 -4.55 23.46 -35.51
CA THR A 599 -4.35 23.93 -34.14
C THR A 599 -5.61 24.64 -33.65
N ALA A 600 -6.14 24.21 -32.51
CA ALA A 600 -7.28 24.81 -31.83
C ALA A 600 -6.90 25.13 -30.37
N ILE A 601 -6.74 26.41 -30.04
CA ILE A 601 -6.32 26.86 -28.71
C ILE A 601 -7.34 27.86 -28.15
N GLY A 602 -8.00 27.47 -27.06
CA GLY A 602 -9.01 28.27 -26.36
C GLY A 602 -10.31 27.48 -26.16
N PRO A 603 -11.13 27.83 -25.14
CA PRO A 603 -12.43 27.19 -24.91
C PRO A 603 -13.33 27.26 -26.15
N GLY A 604 -13.82 26.12 -26.64
CA GLY A 604 -14.64 26.05 -27.86
C GLY A 604 -13.93 26.49 -29.15
N ALA A 605 -12.59 26.56 -29.18
CA ALA A 605 -11.84 26.90 -30.39
C ALA A 605 -11.81 25.72 -31.37
N TRP A 606 -11.94 26.01 -32.67
CA TRP A 606 -12.07 25.02 -33.74
C TRP A 606 -11.03 25.23 -34.85
N GLY A 607 -10.33 24.14 -35.19
CA GLY A 607 -9.50 24.02 -36.39
C GLY A 607 -10.00 22.87 -37.27
N LEU A 608 -10.98 23.14 -38.13
CA LEU A 608 -11.61 22.12 -38.97
C LEU A 608 -10.87 21.90 -40.31
N GLY A 609 -10.29 22.95 -40.89
CA GLY A 609 -9.53 22.84 -42.14
C GLY A 609 -8.14 22.23 -41.94
N ALA A 610 -7.59 21.60 -42.97
CA ALA A 610 -6.21 21.12 -42.93
C ALA A 610 -5.25 22.30 -42.75
N ARG A 611 -4.23 22.17 -41.89
CA ARG A 611 -3.26 23.23 -41.54
C ARG A 611 -3.91 24.52 -41.01
N SER A 612 -5.15 24.44 -40.51
CA SER A 612 -5.86 25.60 -39.97
C SER A 612 -5.46 25.93 -38.53
N VAL A 613 -5.62 27.19 -38.12
CA VAL A 613 -5.31 27.66 -36.76
C VAL A 613 -6.48 28.46 -36.20
N GLY A 614 -7.19 27.93 -35.21
CA GLY A 614 -8.16 28.65 -34.37
C GLY A 614 -7.54 29.01 -33.02
N LEU A 615 -7.32 30.31 -32.76
CA LEU A 615 -6.72 30.81 -31.52
C LEU A 615 -7.65 31.80 -30.81
N GLY A 616 -8.28 31.36 -29.72
CA GLY A 616 -9.17 32.17 -28.88
C GLY A 616 -10.51 31.47 -28.59
N ALA A 617 -11.22 31.91 -27.55
CA ALA A 617 -12.49 31.29 -27.17
C ALA A 617 -13.55 31.40 -28.29
N GLY A 618 -14.05 30.27 -28.77
CA GLY A 618 -14.96 30.19 -29.92
C GLY A 618 -14.36 30.60 -31.27
N ALA A 619 -13.03 30.68 -31.40
CA ALA A 619 -12.39 30.92 -32.70
C ALA A 619 -12.69 29.77 -33.66
N PHE A 620 -12.99 30.06 -34.92
CA PHE A 620 -13.59 29.11 -35.86
C PHE A 620 -12.88 29.16 -37.21
N ALA A 621 -11.91 28.27 -37.43
CA ALA A 621 -11.14 28.17 -38.68
C ALA A 621 -11.56 26.93 -39.46
N THR A 622 -12.29 27.11 -40.58
CA THR A 622 -12.82 26.00 -41.39
C THR A 622 -12.22 25.90 -42.77
N GLY A 623 -11.58 26.96 -43.26
CA GLY A 623 -10.81 26.88 -44.51
C GLY A 623 -9.50 26.12 -44.31
N ASP A 624 -9.07 25.39 -45.33
CA ASP A 624 -7.70 24.85 -45.37
C ASP A 624 -6.67 26.00 -45.36
N ASP A 625 -5.56 25.83 -44.67
CA ASP A 625 -4.52 26.86 -44.51
C ASP A 625 -5.05 28.20 -43.94
N SER A 626 -6.17 28.16 -43.22
CA SER A 626 -6.82 29.36 -42.66
C SER A 626 -6.44 29.62 -41.20
N VAL A 627 -6.47 30.89 -40.78
CA VAL A 627 -6.05 31.31 -39.44
C VAL A 627 -7.10 32.26 -38.84
N ALA A 628 -7.84 31.81 -37.82
CA ALA A 628 -8.77 32.63 -37.04
C ALA A 628 -8.13 33.03 -35.69
N ILE A 629 -7.81 34.31 -35.50
CA ILE A 629 -7.15 34.82 -34.29
C ILE A 629 -8.09 35.75 -33.52
N GLY A 630 -8.31 35.43 -32.25
CA GLY A 630 -9.20 36.14 -31.34
C GLY A 630 -10.51 35.41 -31.08
N SER A 631 -11.18 35.75 -29.97
CA SER A 631 -12.43 35.11 -29.58
C SER A 631 -13.51 35.28 -30.65
N ARG A 632 -14.20 34.21 -31.05
CA ARG A 632 -15.25 34.25 -32.09
C ARG A 632 -14.80 34.82 -33.45
N SER A 633 -13.49 34.79 -33.74
CA SER A 633 -13.00 35.06 -35.09
C SER A 633 -13.39 33.92 -36.01
N GLN A 634 -13.72 34.23 -37.27
CA GLN A 634 -14.14 33.23 -38.26
C GLN A 634 -13.26 33.33 -39.50
N ALA A 635 -12.61 32.23 -39.86
CA ALA A 635 -11.84 32.08 -41.10
C ALA A 635 -12.48 30.93 -41.91
N LEU A 636 -13.45 31.29 -42.75
CA LEU A 636 -14.30 30.31 -43.45
C LEU A 636 -13.77 29.87 -44.81
N GLU A 637 -12.84 30.64 -45.38
CA GLU A 637 -12.26 30.41 -46.69
C GLU A 637 -10.81 29.94 -46.58
N ALA A 638 -10.37 29.12 -47.53
CA ALA A 638 -9.01 28.61 -47.57
C ALA A 638 -7.98 29.74 -47.78
N ASN A 639 -6.78 29.59 -47.22
CA ASN A 639 -5.68 30.56 -47.33
C ASN A 639 -6.03 31.97 -46.83
N THR A 640 -6.90 32.08 -45.81
CA THR A 640 -7.28 33.38 -45.23
C THR A 640 -6.85 33.51 -43.78
N MET A 641 -6.49 34.73 -43.37
CA MET A 641 -6.32 35.09 -41.97
C MET A 641 -7.43 36.04 -41.56
N SER A 642 -8.16 35.69 -40.51
CA SER A 642 -9.22 36.51 -39.93
C SER A 642 -8.91 36.88 -38.49
N VAL A 643 -9.06 38.16 -38.16
CA VAL A 643 -8.94 38.70 -36.80
C VAL A 643 -10.30 39.02 -36.17
N GLY A 644 -11.40 38.61 -36.79
CA GLY A 644 -12.76 38.91 -36.31
C GLY A 644 -13.82 38.11 -37.03
N SER A 645 -15.06 38.55 -36.92
CA SER A 645 -16.20 38.08 -37.72
C SER A 645 -16.99 39.28 -38.21
N VAL A 646 -17.90 39.09 -39.16
CA VAL A 646 -18.72 40.17 -39.71
C VAL A 646 -19.46 40.89 -38.57
N GLY A 647 -19.28 42.21 -38.47
CA GLY A 647 -19.83 43.05 -37.39
C GLY A 647 -19.07 43.01 -36.07
N ASN A 648 -18.03 42.17 -35.96
CA ASN A 648 -17.13 42.06 -34.81
C ASN A 648 -15.66 42.13 -35.26
N GLU A 649 -15.37 43.04 -36.19
CA GLU A 649 -14.02 43.25 -36.73
C GLU A 649 -13.08 43.81 -35.65
N ARG A 650 -11.81 43.40 -35.71
CA ARG A 650 -10.77 43.91 -34.80
C ARG A 650 -9.80 44.82 -35.55
N ARG A 651 -9.29 45.82 -34.83
CA ARG A 651 -8.22 46.68 -35.34
C ARG A 651 -6.87 45.97 -35.19
N ILE A 652 -6.12 45.89 -36.29
CA ILE A 652 -4.70 45.54 -36.27
C ILE A 652 -3.91 46.84 -36.11
N VAL A 653 -3.20 46.99 -35.00
CA VAL A 653 -2.42 48.21 -34.68
C VAL A 653 -0.93 47.91 -34.70
N ASN A 654 -0.10 48.95 -34.80
CA ASN A 654 1.36 48.86 -34.91
C ASN A 654 1.86 48.15 -36.19
N VAL A 655 1.13 48.31 -37.30
CA VAL A 655 1.54 47.81 -38.63
C VAL A 655 2.53 48.80 -39.24
N ALA A 656 3.77 48.36 -39.42
CA ALA A 656 4.80 49.13 -40.12
C ALA A 656 4.40 49.35 -41.59
N ALA A 657 5.07 50.29 -42.28
CA ALA A 657 4.81 50.51 -43.69
C ALA A 657 5.24 49.28 -44.50
N GLY A 658 4.35 48.75 -45.33
CA GLY A 658 4.65 47.68 -46.26
C GLY A 658 5.69 48.11 -47.30
N THR A 659 6.58 47.20 -47.67
CA THR A 659 7.66 47.43 -48.64
C THR A 659 7.54 46.56 -49.88
N ALA A 660 6.93 45.38 -49.74
CA ALA A 660 6.56 44.50 -50.86
C ALA A 660 5.07 44.64 -51.20
N ASP A 661 4.69 44.25 -52.42
CA ASP A 661 3.32 44.30 -52.92
C ASP A 661 2.33 43.43 -52.10
N THR A 662 2.84 42.45 -51.35
CA THR A 662 2.06 41.53 -50.51
C THR A 662 2.04 41.92 -49.03
N ASP A 663 2.71 43.01 -48.65
CA ASP A 663 2.69 43.48 -47.27
C ASP A 663 1.34 44.18 -46.95
N ALA A 664 0.93 44.12 -45.68
CA ALA A 664 -0.22 44.90 -45.23
C ALA A 664 0.08 46.40 -45.31
N VAL A 665 -0.80 47.17 -45.97
CA VAL A 665 -0.70 48.63 -46.07
C VAL A 665 -1.23 49.27 -44.79
N ASN A 666 -0.45 50.17 -44.18
CA ASN A 666 -0.93 50.94 -43.04
C ASN A 666 -1.64 52.24 -43.47
N VAL A 667 -2.38 52.86 -42.53
CA VAL A 667 -3.17 54.08 -42.83
C VAL A 667 -2.29 55.25 -43.33
N ALA A 668 -1.03 55.34 -42.90
CA ALA A 668 -0.12 56.39 -43.35
C ALA A 668 0.25 56.22 -44.84
N GLN A 669 0.52 55.00 -45.30
CA GLN A 669 0.77 54.70 -46.71
C GLN A 669 -0.45 54.95 -47.58
N LEU A 670 -1.65 54.53 -47.12
CA LEU A 670 -2.89 54.81 -47.83
C LEU A 670 -3.11 56.32 -48.01
N ASN A 671 -2.95 57.10 -46.93
CA ASN A 671 -3.08 58.55 -46.98
C ASN A 671 -2.03 59.20 -47.89
N SER A 672 -0.79 58.70 -47.89
CA SER A 672 0.26 59.18 -48.80
C SER A 672 -0.05 58.88 -50.26
N GLY A 673 -0.52 57.67 -50.58
CA GLY A 673 -0.95 57.30 -51.92
C GLY A 673 -2.13 58.14 -52.40
N LEU A 674 -3.16 58.34 -51.55
CA LEU A 674 -4.31 59.19 -51.86
C LEU A 674 -3.91 60.65 -52.07
N GLN A 675 -2.99 61.20 -51.27
CA GLN A 675 -2.45 62.54 -51.50
C GLN A 675 -1.71 62.64 -52.83
N SER A 676 -0.94 61.63 -53.21
CA SER A 676 -0.30 61.57 -54.53
C SER A 676 -1.32 61.51 -55.67
N THR A 677 -2.36 60.68 -55.56
CA THR A 677 -3.45 60.61 -56.56
C THR A 677 -4.22 61.94 -56.65
N LEU A 678 -4.55 62.56 -55.52
CA LEU A 678 -5.21 63.87 -55.48
C LEU A 678 -4.35 64.95 -56.14
N ALA A 679 -3.05 64.97 -55.86
CA ALA A 679 -2.12 65.89 -56.50
C ALA A 679 -2.05 65.66 -58.03
N SER A 680 -2.00 64.41 -58.49
CA SER A 680 -2.03 64.10 -59.92
C SER A 680 -3.36 64.48 -60.59
N ALA A 681 -4.49 64.27 -59.92
CA ALA A 681 -5.81 64.65 -60.43
C ALA A 681 -5.97 66.17 -60.52
N ASN A 682 -5.50 66.90 -59.51
CA ASN A 682 -5.46 68.35 -59.54
C ASN A 682 -4.55 68.84 -60.67
N ALA A 683 -3.33 68.32 -60.78
CA ALA A 683 -2.40 68.67 -61.86
C ALA A 683 -2.96 68.37 -63.26
N TYR A 684 -3.69 67.26 -63.43
CA TYR A 684 -4.38 66.94 -64.68
C TYR A 684 -5.53 67.93 -64.97
N THR A 685 -6.34 68.26 -63.96
CA THR A 685 -7.43 69.24 -64.08
C THR A 685 -6.87 70.61 -64.46
N ASP A 686 -5.81 71.05 -63.77
CA ASP A 686 -5.10 72.28 -64.05
C ASP A 686 -4.49 72.29 -65.47
N MET A 687 -3.92 71.16 -65.91
CA MET A 687 -3.43 70.99 -67.28
C MET A 687 -4.55 71.04 -68.33
N VAL A 688 -5.72 70.45 -68.07
CA VAL A 688 -6.87 70.51 -69.00
C VAL A 688 -7.44 71.92 -69.07
N VAL A 689 -7.55 72.62 -67.93
CA VAL A 689 -7.91 74.05 -67.90
C VAL A 689 -6.91 74.86 -68.74
N ALA A 690 -5.61 74.60 -68.59
CA ALA A 690 -4.58 75.27 -69.38
C ALA A 690 -4.60 74.91 -70.88
N ASN A 691 -4.86 73.64 -71.25
CA ASN A 691 -4.87 73.18 -72.64
C ASN A 691 -6.16 73.51 -73.41
N ASN A 692 -7.29 73.71 -72.71
CA ASN A 692 -8.53 74.23 -73.29
C ASN A 692 -8.49 75.75 -73.52
N GLY A 693 -7.31 76.36 -73.46
CA GLY A 693 -7.10 77.77 -73.76
C GLY A 693 -7.46 78.72 -72.62
N VAL A 694 -8.24 78.28 -71.62
CA VAL A 694 -8.77 79.09 -70.52
C VAL A 694 -7.63 79.56 -69.60
N ASN A 695 -6.92 80.56 -70.08
CA ASN A 695 -5.92 81.31 -69.35
C ASN A 695 -6.63 82.50 -68.67
N GLN A 696 -5.87 83.28 -67.88
CA GLN A 696 -6.42 84.49 -67.25
C GLN A 696 -7.01 85.47 -68.29
N VAL A 697 -6.51 85.46 -69.52
CA VAL A 697 -6.99 86.30 -70.63
C VAL A 697 -8.38 85.86 -71.13
N ASP A 698 -8.70 84.57 -71.13
CA ASP A 698 -10.04 84.07 -71.47
C ASP A 698 -11.06 84.39 -70.36
N LEU A 699 -10.64 84.33 -69.09
CA LEU A 699 -11.43 84.78 -67.94
C LEU A 699 -11.67 86.30 -67.95
N ASP A 700 -10.68 87.07 -68.40
CA ASP A 700 -10.77 88.52 -68.55
C ASP A 700 -11.59 88.91 -69.79
N ALA A 701 -11.54 88.15 -70.89
CA ALA A 701 -12.37 88.35 -72.08
C ALA A 701 -13.86 88.04 -71.83
N ILE A 702 -14.17 87.04 -70.99
CA ILE A 702 -15.54 86.76 -70.52
C ILE A 702 -16.07 87.90 -69.64
N LYS A 703 -15.19 88.52 -68.82
CA LYS A 703 -15.53 89.74 -68.06
C LYS A 703 -15.73 90.96 -68.95
N ASP A 704 -14.87 91.20 -69.93
CA ASP A 704 -15.01 92.32 -70.87
C ASP A 704 -16.30 92.21 -71.71
N TYR A 705 -16.73 91.00 -72.09
CA TYR A 705 -18.01 90.79 -72.77
C TYR A 705 -19.22 91.11 -71.86
N ALA A 706 -19.14 90.77 -70.57
CA ALA A 706 -20.17 91.11 -69.58
C ALA A 706 -20.17 92.62 -69.28
N ASP A 707 -19.00 93.24 -69.13
CA ASP A 707 -18.82 94.66 -68.82
C ASP A 707 -19.27 95.57 -69.99
N VAL A 708 -19.08 95.15 -71.25
CA VAL A 708 -19.60 95.87 -72.44
C VAL A 708 -21.12 95.73 -72.57
N GLY A 709 -21.68 94.56 -72.24
CA GLY A 709 -23.13 94.33 -72.21
C GLY A 709 -23.83 95.15 -71.11
N ASP A 710 -23.20 95.25 -69.95
CA ASP A 710 -23.67 96.06 -68.83
C ASP A 710 -23.57 97.56 -69.14
N ALA A 711 -22.52 98.01 -69.84
CA ALA A 711 -22.35 99.39 -70.27
C ALA A 711 -23.40 99.85 -71.31
N GLN A 712 -23.81 98.97 -72.23
CA GLN A 712 -24.90 99.25 -73.18
C GLN A 712 -26.26 99.31 -72.50
N THR A 713 -26.51 98.44 -71.51
CA THR A 713 -27.75 98.41 -70.73
C THR A 713 -27.87 99.63 -69.81
N LEU A 714 -26.74 100.10 -69.25
CA LEU A 714 -26.66 101.31 -68.43
C LEU A 714 -26.86 102.60 -69.24
N GLY A 715 -26.40 102.64 -70.50
CA GLY A 715 -26.61 103.77 -71.41
C GLY A 715 -28.09 103.97 -71.79
N ALA A 716 -28.80 102.88 -72.08
CA ALA A 716 -30.24 102.92 -72.39
C ALA A 716 -31.10 103.27 -71.16
N ALA A 717 -30.70 102.83 -69.96
CA ALA A 717 -31.38 103.18 -68.71
C ALA A 717 -31.22 104.65 -68.32
N LYS A 718 -30.08 105.28 -68.67
CA LYS A 718 -29.77 106.67 -68.35
C LYS A 718 -30.55 107.66 -69.22
N GLU A 719 -30.72 107.37 -70.50
CA GLU A 719 -31.51 108.22 -71.43
C GLU A 719 -33.03 108.21 -71.11
N TYR A 720 -33.54 107.10 -70.55
CA TYR A 720 -34.92 107.01 -70.04
C TYR A 720 -35.10 107.73 -68.70
N ALA A 721 -34.09 107.72 -67.82
CA ALA A 721 -34.10 108.44 -66.56
C ALA A 721 -33.96 109.97 -66.74
N ASP A 722 -33.07 110.43 -67.62
CA ASP A 722 -32.83 111.87 -67.84
C ASP A 722 -34.04 112.58 -68.48
N ALA A 723 -34.85 111.88 -69.30
CA ALA A 723 -36.12 112.39 -69.84
C ALA A 723 -37.24 112.42 -68.78
N GLY A 724 -37.29 111.42 -67.90
CA GLY A 724 -38.24 111.37 -66.78
C GLY A 724 -37.94 112.39 -65.68
N ASP A 725 -36.66 112.64 -65.40
CA ASP A 725 -36.20 113.57 -64.37
C ASP A 725 -36.45 115.03 -64.78
N SER A 726 -36.33 115.37 -66.07
CA SER A 726 -36.62 116.72 -66.59
C SER A 726 -38.12 117.08 -66.54
N GLN A 727 -38.99 116.10 -66.82
CA GLN A 727 -40.45 116.28 -66.74
C GLN A 727 -40.94 116.30 -65.27
N THR A 728 -40.35 115.45 -64.42
CA THR A 728 -40.66 115.39 -62.99
C THR A 728 -40.15 116.63 -62.25
N LEU A 729 -39.01 117.23 -62.64
CA LEU A 729 -38.50 118.47 -62.04
C LEU A 729 -39.34 119.71 -62.41
N ALA A 730 -39.90 119.75 -63.62
CA ALA A 730 -40.80 120.83 -64.05
C ALA A 730 -42.18 120.75 -63.36
N GLU A 731 -42.73 119.54 -63.20
CA GLU A 731 -43.97 119.31 -62.46
C GLU A 731 -43.78 119.43 -60.94
N ALA A 732 -42.62 119.02 -60.41
CA ALA A 732 -42.27 119.18 -59.00
C ALA A 732 -42.01 120.64 -58.63
N ASN A 733 -41.42 121.48 -59.49
CA ASN A 733 -41.28 122.92 -59.21
C ASN A 733 -42.63 123.65 -59.29
N ALA A 734 -43.52 123.30 -60.23
CA ALA A 734 -44.87 123.88 -60.29
C ALA A 734 -45.76 123.43 -59.10
N HIS A 735 -45.61 122.18 -58.64
CA HIS A 735 -46.25 121.67 -57.44
C HIS A 735 -45.61 122.20 -56.15
N ALA A 736 -44.29 122.45 -56.15
CA ALA A 736 -43.56 123.06 -55.04
C ALA A 736 -43.85 124.55 -54.94
N ASP A 737 -44.00 125.32 -56.01
CA ASP A 737 -44.35 126.75 -55.93
C ASP A 737 -45.83 126.98 -55.53
N ALA A 738 -46.76 126.15 -56.04
CA ALA A 738 -48.16 126.14 -55.61
C ALA A 738 -48.31 125.54 -54.19
N GLY A 739 -47.49 124.54 -53.90
CA GLY A 739 -47.32 123.90 -52.61
C GLY A 739 -46.72 124.84 -51.60
N ASP A 740 -45.77 125.71 -51.94
CA ASP A 740 -45.07 126.64 -51.06
C ASP A 740 -45.93 127.88 -50.80
N ALA A 741 -46.76 128.31 -51.75
CA ALA A 741 -47.79 129.32 -51.49
C ALA A 741 -48.93 128.79 -50.59
N SER A 742 -49.34 127.53 -50.80
CA SER A 742 -50.31 126.83 -49.95
C SER A 742 -49.73 126.44 -48.60
N THR A 743 -48.43 126.12 -48.53
CA THR A 743 -47.66 125.70 -47.35
C THR A 743 -47.10 126.89 -46.61
N LEU A 744 -46.88 128.07 -47.19
CA LEU A 744 -46.59 129.29 -46.43
C LEU A 744 -47.87 129.85 -45.78
N SER A 745 -49.03 129.68 -46.43
CA SER A 745 -50.35 130.01 -45.88
C SER A 745 -50.81 128.99 -44.83
N SER A 746 -50.67 127.70 -45.14
CA SER A 746 -50.97 126.59 -44.24
C SER A 746 -49.92 126.43 -43.18
N ALA A 747 -48.64 126.81 -43.36
CA ALA A 747 -47.61 126.85 -42.32
C ALA A 747 -47.54 128.19 -41.61
N LYS A 748 -48.20 129.26 -42.02
CA LYS A 748 -48.60 130.29 -41.03
C LYS A 748 -49.67 129.71 -40.12
N ALA A 749 -50.72 129.09 -40.66
CA ALA A 749 -51.78 128.46 -39.86
C ALA A 749 -51.31 127.21 -39.06
N TYR A 750 -50.36 126.44 -39.57
CA TYR A 750 -49.79 125.19 -39.01
C TYR A 750 -48.48 125.46 -38.29
N THR A 751 -47.77 126.58 -38.47
CA THR A 751 -46.77 127.03 -37.47
C THR A 751 -47.49 127.71 -36.30
N ASP A 752 -48.67 128.30 -36.49
CA ASP A 752 -49.54 128.73 -35.38
C ASP A 752 -50.23 127.51 -34.69
N THR A 753 -50.54 126.43 -35.42
CA THR A 753 -51.14 125.18 -34.90
C THR A 753 -50.12 124.07 -34.55
N ARG A 754 -48.86 124.14 -35.03
CA ARG A 754 -47.73 123.28 -34.67
C ARG A 754 -46.62 124.00 -33.88
N ILE A 755 -46.53 125.31 -33.69
CA ILE A 755 -45.94 125.78 -32.41
C ILE A 755 -46.76 125.23 -31.23
N GLN A 756 -48.04 124.91 -31.46
CA GLN A 756 -48.84 124.12 -30.53
C GLN A 756 -48.57 122.59 -30.58
N GLN A 757 -47.76 122.06 -31.51
CA GLN A 757 -47.70 120.61 -31.80
C GLN A 757 -46.47 120.10 -32.67
N LEU A 758 -45.35 120.83 -32.87
CA LEU A 758 -44.26 120.63 -33.87
C LEU A 758 -43.10 119.79 -33.32
N ALA A 759 -43.14 118.47 -33.50
CA ALA A 759 -41.92 117.72 -33.80
C ALA A 759 -42.32 116.35 -34.35
N GLY A 760 -42.22 116.19 -35.67
CA GLY A 760 -42.62 114.99 -36.38
C GLY A 760 -42.33 115.07 -37.89
N PHE A 761 -41.13 115.25 -38.45
CA PHE A 761 -39.82 115.30 -37.79
C PHE A 761 -39.63 114.09 -36.88
N ASP A 762 -39.72 112.91 -37.48
CA ASP A 762 -38.73 111.85 -37.30
C ASP A 762 -37.82 111.82 -36.07
N ALA A 763 -37.03 110.75 -36.00
CA ALA A 763 -36.48 110.21 -34.77
C ALA A 763 -37.62 109.80 -33.81
N GLY A 764 -38.69 110.57 -33.63
CA GLY A 764 -39.89 110.41 -32.82
C GLY A 764 -40.62 109.07 -32.80
N ASN A 765 -40.42 108.05 -33.63
CA ASN A 765 -40.98 106.69 -33.36
C ASN A 765 -39.97 105.77 -32.67
N PHE A 766 -38.68 106.06 -32.86
CA PHE A 766 -37.54 105.47 -32.17
C PHE A 766 -37.20 106.29 -30.91
N GLU A 767 -37.29 107.62 -30.97
CA GLU A 767 -37.37 108.55 -29.84
C GLU A 767 -38.68 108.41 -29.07
N ARG A 768 -39.87 108.08 -29.60
CA ARG A 768 -41.02 107.69 -28.74
C ARG A 768 -40.74 106.44 -27.90
N ARG A 769 -39.82 105.58 -28.36
CA ARG A 769 -39.31 104.43 -27.58
C ARG A 769 -38.21 104.85 -26.59
N LEU A 770 -37.36 105.80 -26.95
CA LEU A 770 -36.29 106.34 -26.08
C LEU A 770 -36.79 107.42 -25.08
N ASP A 771 -37.61 108.40 -25.46
CA ASP A 771 -38.43 109.28 -24.58
C ASP A 771 -39.47 108.50 -23.76
N GLY A 772 -39.90 107.33 -24.25
CA GLY A 772 -40.72 106.40 -23.47
C GLY A 772 -39.92 105.77 -22.32
N LEU A 773 -38.63 105.53 -22.53
CA LEU A 773 -37.67 105.12 -21.50
C LEU A 773 -37.28 106.31 -20.62
N ASP A 774 -36.97 107.49 -21.17
CA ASP A 774 -36.56 108.68 -20.43
C ASP A 774 -37.69 109.33 -19.63
N ARG A 775 -38.95 109.35 -20.11
CA ARG A 775 -40.10 109.74 -19.26
C ARG A 775 -40.40 108.72 -18.18
N ARG A 776 -40.18 107.42 -18.41
CA ARG A 776 -40.33 106.40 -17.34
C ARG A 776 -39.22 106.55 -16.31
N ILE A 777 -38.00 106.87 -16.72
CA ILE A 777 -36.84 107.14 -15.85
C ILE A 777 -37.02 108.47 -15.09
N GLY A 778 -37.55 109.52 -15.72
CA GLY A 778 -37.86 110.81 -15.07
C GLY A 778 -39.10 110.77 -14.16
N GLN A 779 -40.13 109.99 -14.51
CA GLN A 779 -41.25 109.68 -13.60
C GLN A 779 -40.78 108.82 -12.42
N LEU A 780 -39.86 107.88 -12.63
CA LEU A 780 -39.17 107.16 -11.55
C LEU A 780 -38.38 108.13 -10.66
N ASP A 781 -37.60 109.05 -11.22
CA ASP A 781 -36.82 110.03 -10.46
C ASP A 781 -37.71 110.98 -9.63
N THR A 782 -38.76 111.54 -10.23
CA THR A 782 -39.70 112.42 -9.49
C THR A 782 -40.43 111.65 -8.38
N ARG A 783 -40.81 110.39 -8.64
CA ARG A 783 -41.51 109.53 -7.68
C ARG A 783 -40.58 109.03 -6.56
N ILE A 784 -39.31 108.80 -6.86
CA ILE A 784 -38.24 108.51 -5.88
C ILE A 784 -37.97 109.74 -5.01
N ASN A 785 -37.86 110.93 -5.60
CA ASN A 785 -37.65 112.18 -4.86
C ASN A 785 -38.83 112.48 -3.90
N ARG A 786 -40.08 112.28 -4.35
CA ARG A 786 -41.27 112.37 -3.48
C ARG A 786 -41.34 111.25 -2.45
N GLY A 787 -40.96 110.02 -2.81
CA GLY A 787 -40.87 108.88 -1.90
C GLY A 787 -39.89 109.13 -0.75
N ASN A 788 -38.72 109.66 -1.05
CA ASN A 788 -37.71 109.97 -0.05
C ASN A 788 -38.06 111.23 0.76
N ALA A 789 -38.64 112.26 0.13
CA ALA A 789 -39.18 113.42 0.85
C ALA A 789 -40.26 113.01 1.86
N MET A 790 -41.18 112.11 1.47
CA MET A 790 -42.19 111.54 2.39
C MET A 790 -41.56 110.69 3.48
N GLY A 791 -40.50 109.93 3.18
CA GLY A 791 -39.71 109.20 4.18
C GLY A 791 -39.09 110.13 5.22
N ALA A 792 -38.51 111.26 4.80
CA ALA A 792 -37.98 112.28 5.70
C ALA A 792 -39.09 112.97 6.53
N ALA A 793 -40.24 113.27 5.91
CA ALA A 793 -41.40 113.83 6.63
C ALA A 793 -41.98 112.84 7.66
N LEU A 794 -42.06 111.55 7.32
CA LEU A 794 -42.51 110.49 8.23
C LEU A 794 -41.53 110.27 9.37
N ALA A 795 -40.23 110.31 9.13
CA ALA A 795 -39.20 110.19 10.16
C ALA A 795 -39.21 111.39 11.13
N GLY A 796 -39.35 112.62 10.62
CA GLY A 796 -39.48 113.82 11.44
C GLY A 796 -40.78 113.86 12.26
N MET A 797 -41.87 113.32 11.72
CA MET A 797 -43.15 113.20 12.40
C MET A 797 -43.13 112.09 13.47
N SER A 798 -42.61 110.91 13.16
CA SER A 798 -42.62 109.76 14.08
C SER A 798 -41.71 109.99 15.30
N ALA A 799 -40.57 110.66 15.13
CA ALA A 799 -39.72 111.09 16.23
C ALA A 799 -40.43 112.04 17.22
N ASN A 800 -41.34 112.89 16.73
CA ASN A 800 -42.05 113.89 17.54
C ASN A 800 -43.39 113.34 18.11
N ALA A 801 -43.98 112.33 17.45
CA ALA A 801 -45.22 111.67 17.85
C ALA A 801 -45.05 110.75 19.09
N VAL A 802 -43.88 110.11 19.25
CA VAL A 802 -43.63 109.13 20.34
C VAL A 802 -42.93 109.77 21.55
N ALA A 803 -42.29 110.92 21.39
CA ALA A 803 -41.49 111.60 22.43
C ALA A 803 -42.27 112.27 23.59
N GLY A 804 -43.59 112.06 23.73
CA GLY A 804 -44.40 112.72 24.78
C GLY A 804 -45.36 111.77 25.52
N ALA A 805 -45.12 111.55 26.82
CA ALA A 805 -45.86 110.66 27.71
C ALA A 805 -47.21 111.24 28.18
N GLY A 806 -48.15 111.49 27.25
CA GLY A 806 -49.50 112.00 27.56
C GLY A 806 -50.61 110.97 27.35
N ALA A 807 -51.46 110.72 28.37
CA ALA A 807 -52.51 109.68 28.39
C ALA A 807 -53.57 109.78 27.26
N ARG A 808 -53.64 110.91 26.54
CA ARG A 808 -54.58 111.17 25.43
C ARG A 808 -53.95 111.04 24.03
N GLY A 809 -52.65 110.73 23.94
CA GLY A 809 -51.89 110.65 22.69
C GLY A 809 -51.64 112.01 22.02
N ARG A 810 -50.74 112.05 21.04
CA ARG A 810 -50.25 113.28 20.40
C ARG A 810 -50.42 113.18 18.89
N LEU A 811 -50.84 114.30 18.29
CA LEU A 811 -50.75 114.52 16.84
C LEU A 811 -49.42 115.20 16.52
N ALA A 812 -48.66 114.68 15.57
CA ALA A 812 -47.41 115.25 15.10
C ALA A 812 -47.47 115.51 13.60
N ILE A 813 -46.79 116.59 13.17
CA ILE A 813 -46.68 116.97 11.77
C ILE A 813 -45.20 117.07 11.43
N GLY A 814 -44.81 116.43 10.33
CA GLY A 814 -43.45 116.45 9.80
C GLY A 814 -43.46 116.98 8.37
N VAL A 815 -42.40 117.68 8.00
CA VAL A 815 -42.17 118.15 6.63
C VAL A 815 -40.83 117.59 6.16
N GLY A 816 -40.79 117.18 4.89
CA GLY A 816 -39.60 116.60 4.29
C GLY A 816 -39.44 117.09 2.86
N ALA A 817 -38.21 117.39 2.46
CA ALA A 817 -37.88 117.87 1.12
C ALA A 817 -36.66 117.12 0.57
N GLN A 818 -36.75 116.67 -0.69
CA GLN A 818 -35.65 116.01 -1.38
C GLN A 818 -35.80 116.16 -2.90
N GLY A 819 -34.70 116.47 -3.61
CA GLY A 819 -34.68 116.55 -5.07
C GLY A 819 -35.79 117.43 -5.66
N GLY A 820 -36.01 118.62 -5.07
CA GLY A 820 -37.03 119.59 -5.53
C GLY A 820 -38.48 119.25 -5.17
N SER A 821 -38.74 118.11 -4.52
CA SER A 821 -40.07 117.72 -4.05
C SER A 821 -40.23 117.93 -2.55
N SER A 822 -41.38 118.47 -2.12
CA SER A 822 -41.75 118.65 -0.72
C SER A 822 -42.93 117.76 -0.32
N SER A 823 -42.99 117.38 0.94
CA SER A 823 -44.03 116.50 1.47
C SER A 823 -44.40 116.87 2.90
N ILE A 824 -45.64 116.51 3.27
CA ILE A 824 -46.15 116.70 4.62
C ILE A 824 -46.63 115.35 5.17
N ALA A 825 -46.29 115.08 6.41
CA ALA A 825 -46.71 113.90 7.15
C ALA A 825 -47.52 114.32 8.37
N ILE A 826 -48.64 113.66 8.61
CA ILE A 826 -49.47 113.85 9.80
C ILE A 826 -49.64 112.48 10.44
N GLY A 827 -49.37 112.38 11.74
CA GLY A 827 -49.57 111.14 12.47
C GLY A 827 -49.96 111.33 13.91
N TYR A 828 -50.45 110.25 14.50
CA TYR A 828 -50.88 110.16 15.88
C TYR A 828 -50.08 109.08 16.60
N GLY A 829 -49.51 109.41 17.75
CA GLY A 829 -48.76 108.48 18.60
C GLY A 829 -49.32 108.45 20.02
N LYS A 830 -49.35 107.28 20.66
CA LYS A 830 -49.80 107.11 22.04
C LYS A 830 -49.06 105.98 22.76
N HIS A 831 -48.71 106.22 24.02
CA HIS A 831 -48.19 105.22 24.94
C HIS A 831 -49.34 104.35 25.51
N ILE A 832 -49.16 103.04 25.47
CA ILE A 832 -50.04 102.01 26.05
C ILE A 832 -49.30 101.41 27.25
N GLY A 833 -49.50 102.02 28.43
CA GLY A 833 -48.75 101.67 29.65
C GLY A 833 -47.32 102.21 29.63
N ASP A 834 -46.52 101.82 30.64
CA ASP A 834 -45.17 102.37 30.84
C ASP A 834 -44.10 101.76 29.92
N ARG A 835 -44.45 100.71 29.17
CA ARG A 835 -43.49 99.90 28.40
C ARG A 835 -43.89 99.64 26.96
N ALA A 836 -44.99 100.20 26.46
CA ALA A 836 -45.39 100.01 25.06
C ALA A 836 -45.91 101.30 24.47
N SER A 837 -45.60 101.55 23.20
CA SER A 837 -46.10 102.71 22.45
C SER A 837 -46.50 102.31 21.04
N PHE A 838 -47.52 102.98 20.50
CA PHE A 838 -47.89 102.83 19.10
C PHE A 838 -47.93 104.20 18.41
N SER A 839 -47.57 104.22 17.14
CA SER A 839 -47.69 105.38 16.27
C SER A 839 -48.26 104.99 14.92
N LEU A 840 -49.09 105.86 14.37
CA LEU A 840 -49.74 105.71 13.07
C LEU A 840 -49.68 107.05 12.34
N GLY A 841 -49.11 107.09 11.14
CA GLY A 841 -49.00 108.33 10.37
C GLY A 841 -49.11 108.12 8.88
N GLY A 842 -49.58 109.15 8.19
CA GLY A 842 -49.66 109.21 6.74
C GLY A 842 -48.88 110.39 6.20
N ALA A 843 -48.19 110.20 5.08
CA ALA A 843 -47.54 111.27 4.34
C ALA A 843 -48.06 111.40 2.91
N PHE A 844 -48.04 112.65 2.45
CA PHE A 844 -48.57 113.07 1.17
C PHE A 844 -47.55 113.95 0.47
N SER A 845 -47.28 113.62 -0.80
CA SER A 845 -46.50 114.47 -1.71
C SER A 845 -47.09 114.34 -3.10
N GLY A 846 -47.75 115.39 -3.58
CA GLY A 846 -48.47 115.39 -4.85
C GLY A 846 -49.48 114.25 -4.95
N SER A 847 -49.23 113.30 -5.88
CA SER A 847 -50.08 112.14 -6.15
C SER A 847 -49.70 110.89 -5.34
N GLU A 848 -48.55 110.87 -4.68
CA GLU A 848 -48.11 109.73 -3.87
C GLU A 848 -48.61 109.83 -2.42
N LYS A 849 -48.97 108.68 -1.86
CA LYS A 849 -49.44 108.52 -0.48
C LYS A 849 -48.64 107.39 0.17
N ALA A 850 -48.18 107.59 1.39
CA ALA A 850 -47.53 106.56 2.19
C ALA A 850 -48.15 106.51 3.58
N VAL A 851 -48.28 105.31 4.13
CA VAL A 851 -48.81 105.08 5.49
C VAL A 851 -47.77 104.26 6.27
N ASN A 852 -47.53 104.64 7.52
CA ASN A 852 -46.62 103.96 8.43
C ASN A 852 -47.37 103.69 9.75
N ALA A 853 -47.22 102.48 10.29
CA ALA A 853 -47.62 102.13 11.64
C ALA A 853 -46.45 101.43 12.34
N GLY A 854 -46.15 101.81 13.58
CA GLY A 854 -45.07 101.24 14.38
C GLY A 854 -45.49 100.97 15.82
N PHE A 855 -44.97 99.90 16.39
CA PHE A 855 -45.13 99.52 17.79
C PHE A 855 -43.75 99.38 18.43
N GLY A 856 -43.53 100.06 19.55
CA GLY A 856 -42.31 99.96 20.34
C GLY A 856 -42.61 99.37 21.71
N PHE A 857 -41.72 98.51 22.22
CA PHE A 857 -41.75 98.02 23.59
C PHE A 857 -40.42 98.38 24.27
N ASP A 858 -40.48 98.94 25.47
CA ASP A 858 -39.29 99.15 26.31
C ASP A 858 -39.00 97.84 27.05
N LEU A 859 -37.97 97.12 26.58
CA LEU A 859 -37.48 95.83 27.11
C LEU A 859 -36.93 95.99 28.53
#